data_AF-A0A366S6Y2-F1
#
_entry.id   AF-A0A366S6Y2-F1
#
_cell.length_a   1.000
_cell.length_b   1.000
_cell.length_c   1.000
_cell.angle_alpha   90.00
_cell.angle_beta   90.00
_cell.angle_gamma   90.00
#
_symmetry.space_group_name_H-M   'P 1'
#
loop_
_entity.id
_entity.type
_entity.pdbx_description
1 polymer ?
#
loop_
_entity_poly.entity_id
_entity_poly.type
_entity_poly.pdbx_seq_one_letter_code
_entity_poly.pdbx_strand_id
1 'polypeptide(L)'
;MSLSLPPSPPLSVAKRVGNYSSGADPRMPAGAWDSHLHIMDPVRYPPVEDIPYKPAVHNLWENAIFENSIGCDHVFFVQTATHGYDLTLMLDSMRAVGNERALGLALFNPNTTSHEHIRRWDSEGVRAVRVNLVTYGDDTPLSELKTQIQSYVDLIKPFDWVLQLYTKMERITELEDFLPTLGVRVVFDHYGDPSLPKSSEPIDPYKIKGFKSLVNLLKTGTTWVKISGAYRLSHLESNIWEDLDPVTLELFDQAPKRVVFGSDWPHTRFEGLDVKPWAKPVLFRRSIRKAQQLVNKESWFSLFNMPAIEFASSYGGSVHHLVSGSYTNKTLFLLAFDTIARTLTLNSTVPGFGLHQFVTTNAAKDRVYATAMSEPPQLFSWAVDKNYQFTHLDTVNITSSSCYFSDDGNLAFSSGGSTAAIHDLNKDGSIGKQVEELYMVPKEEIVNVNKTRAAVLYGAHAFDINVNRKGFVPHLGTNSIFMYDIAKNGTATPLSINLSPTEGDGPRNSYSSKDGKLLYVMTEHNQWLDVYKVLDTRLEHVQRGSAIPDADVRGLYTFRSNTVQMSRDGKYLFTSTRSWNNTEANGYVAAFALNDAGLLKQEKAVAFYEAPVTLGSAGGLRVAPWQDETNSDPNGITDYMYLSDTSEGWMFILGWTPSNHTLDVVASLRYPDNGTPYEATWLD
;
A
#
# COMPACT_ATOMS: atom_id res chain seq x y z
N MET A 1 44.56 -43.24 -6.78
CA MET A 1 43.21 -42.95 -6.26
C MET A 1 43.34 -41.96 -5.12
N SER A 2 42.39 -41.02 -5.06
CA SER A 2 42.21 -39.88 -4.13
C SER A 2 43.35 -38.86 -3.98
N LEU A 3 43.30 -37.83 -4.82
CA LEU A 3 43.93 -36.53 -4.59
C LEU A 3 43.12 -35.76 -3.53
N SER A 4 43.75 -35.48 -2.40
CA SER A 4 43.27 -34.52 -1.39
C SER A 4 43.51 -33.09 -1.89
N LEU A 5 42.45 -32.28 -1.95
CA LEU A 5 42.54 -30.86 -2.26
C LEU A 5 43.19 -30.09 -1.09
N PRO A 6 44.05 -29.09 -1.37
CA PRO A 6 44.72 -28.31 -0.32
C PRO A 6 43.79 -27.23 0.27
N PRO A 7 44.05 -26.74 1.50
CA PRO A 7 43.31 -25.63 2.08
C PRO A 7 43.62 -24.34 1.31
N SER A 8 42.57 -23.55 1.05
CA SER A 8 42.72 -22.24 0.40
C SER A 8 43.30 -21.21 1.40
N PRO A 9 44.24 -20.34 0.98
CA PRO A 9 44.81 -19.33 1.87
C PRO A 9 43.85 -18.13 2.06
N PRO A 10 43.96 -17.38 3.17
CA PRO A 10 43.17 -16.16 3.36
C PRO A 10 43.66 -15.07 2.40
N LEU A 11 42.78 -14.60 1.52
CA LEU A 11 43.07 -13.50 0.60
C LEU A 11 42.99 -12.17 1.36
N SER A 12 44.05 -11.36 1.33
CA SER A 12 44.12 -10.06 1.98
C SER A 12 43.03 -9.10 1.49
N VAL A 13 42.24 -8.56 2.42
CA VAL A 13 41.10 -7.64 2.21
C VAL A 13 41.49 -6.34 1.47
N ALA A 14 42.75 -5.92 1.55
CA ALA A 14 43.25 -4.62 1.09
C ALA A 14 43.19 -4.32 -0.43
N LYS A 15 42.79 -5.26 -1.30
CA LYS A 15 42.83 -5.06 -2.78
C LYS A 15 41.46 -4.94 -3.48
N ARG A 16 40.35 -4.72 -2.75
CA ARG A 16 38.98 -4.67 -3.32
C ARG A 16 38.30 -3.29 -3.27
N VAL A 17 39.04 -2.20 -3.33
CA VAL A 17 38.45 -0.85 -3.46
C VAL A 17 38.42 -0.48 -4.95
N GLY A 18 37.22 -0.34 -5.55
CA GLY A 18 37.04 -0.07 -6.98
C GLY A 18 36.08 1.09 -7.24
N ASN A 19 36.34 1.85 -8.32
CA ASN A 19 35.66 3.09 -8.69
C ASN A 19 34.13 2.98 -8.91
N TYR A 20 33.42 4.06 -8.55
CA TYR A 20 31.98 4.30 -8.67
C TYR A 20 31.48 4.28 -10.13
N SER A 21 30.33 3.65 -10.41
CA SER A 21 29.63 3.75 -11.70
C SER A 21 28.48 4.76 -11.64
N SER A 22 28.51 5.79 -12.47
CA SER A 22 27.64 6.97 -12.45
C SER A 22 26.22 6.77 -13.04
N GLY A 23 25.61 5.58 -12.90
CA GLY A 23 24.39 5.23 -13.64
C GLY A 23 23.27 4.53 -12.86
N ALA A 24 23.34 4.43 -11.53
CA ALA A 24 22.26 3.86 -10.70
C ALA A 24 21.52 4.99 -9.95
N ASP A 25 20.19 4.87 -9.81
CA ASP A 25 19.40 5.72 -8.91
C ASP A 25 19.99 5.60 -7.49
N PRO A 26 20.52 6.68 -6.89
CA PRO A 26 21.28 6.62 -5.66
C PRO A 26 20.38 6.56 -4.41
N ARG A 27 19.29 5.80 -4.45
CA ARG A 27 18.31 5.65 -3.35
C ARG A 27 18.35 4.23 -2.77
N MET A 28 17.96 4.10 -1.51
CA MET A 28 17.77 2.82 -0.84
C MET A 28 16.68 2.01 -1.56
N PRO A 29 16.72 0.66 -1.50
CA PRO A 29 15.68 -0.18 -2.09
C PRO A 29 14.30 0.10 -1.48
N ALA A 30 13.23 -0.07 -2.27
CA ALA A 30 11.87 0.08 -1.79
C ALA A 30 11.60 -0.80 -0.57
N GLY A 31 10.94 -0.23 0.45
CA GLY A 31 10.70 -0.90 1.73
C GLY A 31 11.92 -0.98 2.66
N ALA A 32 12.98 -0.23 2.36
CA ALA A 32 14.10 -0.07 3.28
C ALA A 32 13.67 0.64 4.58
N TRP A 33 14.35 0.27 5.66
CA TRP A 33 14.20 0.88 6.97
C TRP A 33 15.46 1.65 7.33
N ASP A 34 15.28 2.86 7.84
CA ASP A 34 16.30 3.51 8.65
C ASP A 34 16.23 2.97 10.09
N SER A 35 17.22 2.15 10.49
CA SER A 35 17.23 1.51 11.80
C SER A 35 17.59 2.42 12.96
N HIS A 36 18.08 3.63 12.71
CA HIS A 36 18.62 4.46 13.78
C HIS A 36 18.47 5.93 13.42
N LEU A 37 17.45 6.57 13.97
CA LEU A 37 17.28 8.01 13.91
C LEU A 37 16.64 8.55 15.18
N HIS A 38 16.72 9.86 15.34
CA HIS A 38 16.28 10.59 16.51
C HIS A 38 15.37 11.74 16.08
N ILE A 39 14.29 11.99 16.82
CA ILE A 39 13.53 13.25 16.71
C ILE A 39 13.89 14.14 17.90
N MET A 40 14.03 15.43 17.65
CA MET A 40 14.25 16.44 18.69
C MET A 40 13.28 17.60 18.53
N ASP A 41 12.54 17.90 19.60
CA ASP A 41 11.68 19.07 19.63
C ASP A 41 11.70 19.68 21.04
N PRO A 42 12.84 20.32 21.42
CA PRO A 42 13.00 20.91 22.75
C PRO A 42 12.06 22.09 23.02
N VAL A 43 11.30 22.54 22.02
CA VAL A 43 10.32 23.63 22.16
C VAL A 43 8.99 23.09 22.67
N ARG A 44 8.47 22.01 22.07
CA ARG A 44 7.21 21.38 22.49
C ARG A 44 7.40 20.37 23.63
N TYR A 45 8.57 19.73 23.70
CA TYR A 45 8.92 18.70 24.67
C TYR A 45 10.23 19.10 25.36
N PRO A 46 10.16 19.80 26.50
CA PRO A 46 11.36 20.33 27.16
C PRO A 46 12.38 19.23 27.50
N PRO A 47 13.68 19.47 27.29
CA PRO A 47 14.73 18.54 27.70
C PRO A 47 14.81 18.40 29.23
N VAL A 48 15.40 17.30 29.71
CA VAL A 48 15.74 17.15 31.13
C VAL A 48 16.89 18.08 31.54
N GLU A 49 16.98 18.45 32.82
CA GLU A 49 17.87 19.52 33.30
C GLU A 49 19.38 19.23 33.11
N ASP A 50 19.80 17.96 33.15
CA ASP A 50 21.21 17.53 33.10
C ASP A 50 21.60 16.85 31.77
N ILE A 51 21.46 17.56 30.65
CA ILE A 51 21.86 17.02 29.33
C ILE A 51 23.24 17.51 28.88
N PRO A 52 24.05 16.66 28.23
CA PRO A 52 25.45 16.97 27.89
C PRO A 52 25.62 18.02 26.78
N TYR A 53 24.54 18.44 26.12
CA TYR A 53 24.55 19.46 25.06
C TYR A 53 23.15 20.08 24.92
N LYS A 54 23.06 21.27 24.33
CA LYS A 54 21.77 21.91 24.03
C LYS A 54 21.23 21.41 22.68
N PRO A 55 20.07 20.72 22.64
CA PRO A 55 19.52 20.18 21.39
C PRO A 55 18.96 21.30 20.51
N ALA A 56 19.15 21.17 19.20
CA ALA A 56 18.41 21.94 18.20
C ALA A 56 17.06 21.28 17.89
N VAL A 57 16.16 22.01 17.23
CA VAL A 57 14.91 21.44 16.73
C VAL A 57 15.20 20.64 15.47
N HIS A 58 14.82 19.37 15.48
CA HIS A 58 14.90 18.43 14.38
C HIS A 58 13.62 17.61 14.38
N ASN A 59 12.58 18.17 13.77
CA ASN A 59 11.22 17.66 13.90
C ASN A 59 10.93 16.55 12.88
N LEU A 60 9.77 15.90 13.05
CA LEU A 60 9.33 14.80 12.19
C LEU A 60 9.20 15.19 10.71
N TRP A 61 8.82 16.44 10.41
CA TRP A 61 8.69 16.89 9.03
C TRP A 61 10.05 16.96 8.32
N GLU A 62 11.07 17.48 8.99
CA GLU A 62 12.44 17.51 8.47
C GLU A 62 13.01 16.10 8.29
N ASN A 63 12.68 15.19 9.21
CA ASN A 63 13.03 13.77 9.06
C ASN A 63 12.37 13.17 7.81
N ALA A 64 11.06 13.36 7.61
CA ALA A 64 10.36 12.82 6.44
C ALA A 64 10.98 13.28 5.10
N ILE A 65 11.43 14.54 5.02
CA ILE A 65 12.17 15.05 3.85
C ILE A 65 13.51 14.31 3.69
N PHE A 66 14.23 14.11 4.79
CA PHE A 66 15.51 13.40 4.78
C PHE A 66 15.35 11.93 4.36
N GLU A 67 14.40 11.19 4.96
CA GLU A 67 14.15 9.78 4.65
C GLU A 67 13.79 9.58 3.17
N ASN A 68 12.91 10.43 2.64
CA ASN A 68 12.57 10.42 1.21
C ASN A 68 13.81 10.70 0.32
N SER A 69 14.74 11.54 0.78
CA SER A 69 15.96 11.86 0.03
C SER A 69 16.98 10.71 -0.03
N ILE A 70 16.92 9.77 0.92
CA ILE A 70 17.73 8.55 0.95
C ILE A 70 16.96 7.32 0.45
N GLY A 71 15.63 7.39 0.31
CA GLY A 71 14.79 6.29 -0.17
C GLY A 71 14.37 5.29 0.92
N CYS A 72 14.39 5.70 2.18
CA CYS A 72 13.86 4.90 3.28
C CYS A 72 12.36 5.18 3.45
N ASP A 73 11.55 4.12 3.39
CA ASP A 73 10.09 4.22 3.52
C ASP A 73 9.60 3.92 4.95
N HIS A 74 10.49 3.36 5.78
CA HIS A 74 10.22 2.97 7.17
C HIS A 74 11.31 3.52 8.09
N VAL A 75 10.95 3.81 9.33
CA VAL A 75 11.81 4.44 10.33
C VAL A 75 11.76 3.68 11.65
N PHE A 76 12.90 3.58 12.30
CA PHE A 76 13.01 3.06 13.66
C PHE A 76 13.53 4.16 14.57
N PHE A 77 12.62 4.78 15.31
CA PHE A 77 12.93 5.85 16.24
C PHE A 77 13.70 5.32 17.44
N VAL A 78 14.85 5.92 17.69
CA VAL A 78 15.64 5.68 18.90
C VAL A 78 15.40 6.85 19.84
N GLN A 79 14.79 6.59 21.00
CA GLN A 79 14.61 7.61 22.03
C GLN A 79 15.96 8.25 22.40
N THR A 80 15.99 9.57 22.47
CA THR A 80 17.17 10.33 22.86
C THR A 80 17.23 10.48 24.37
N ALA A 81 18.44 10.45 24.94
CA ALA A 81 18.64 10.77 26.35
C ALA A 81 18.23 12.21 26.71
N THR A 82 18.09 13.09 25.70
CA THR A 82 17.65 14.48 25.83
C THR A 82 16.31 14.62 26.55
N HIS A 83 15.38 13.68 26.35
CA HIS A 83 14.06 13.69 26.99
C HIS A 83 13.98 12.66 28.13
N GLY A 84 15.13 12.13 28.58
CA GLY A 84 15.20 11.10 29.61
C GLY A 84 14.31 9.89 29.30
N TYR A 85 13.44 9.54 30.26
CA TYR A 85 12.47 8.45 30.13
C TYR A 85 11.08 8.90 29.68
N ASP A 86 10.91 10.18 29.34
CA ASP A 86 9.66 10.67 28.75
C ASP A 86 9.61 10.29 27.26
N LEU A 87 8.82 9.27 26.94
CA LEU A 87 8.68 8.76 25.59
C LEU A 87 7.68 9.57 24.74
N THR A 88 7.06 10.63 25.27
CA THR A 88 5.93 11.30 24.61
C THR A 88 6.27 11.80 23.21
N LEU A 89 7.42 12.46 23.02
CA LEU A 89 7.85 12.92 21.69
C LEU A 89 7.99 11.76 20.69
N MET A 90 8.62 10.65 21.11
CA MET A 90 8.81 9.50 20.25
C MET A 90 7.48 8.84 19.90
N LEU A 91 6.61 8.62 20.89
CA LEU A 91 5.30 8.01 20.69
C LEU A 91 4.41 8.89 19.79
N ASP A 92 4.40 10.21 19.98
CA ASP A 92 3.67 11.14 19.11
C ASP A 92 4.23 11.12 17.68
N SER A 93 5.55 11.03 17.53
CA SER A 93 6.19 10.91 16.21
C SER A 93 5.83 9.58 15.52
N MET A 94 5.81 8.48 16.25
CA MET A 94 5.39 7.16 15.74
C MET A 94 3.93 7.16 15.32
N ARG A 95 3.03 7.70 16.15
CA ARG A 95 1.60 7.83 15.83
C ARG A 95 1.38 8.68 14.58
N ALA A 96 2.18 9.73 14.38
CA ALA A 96 2.09 10.60 13.21
C ALA A 96 2.59 9.91 11.92
N VAL A 97 3.51 8.94 12.02
CA VAL A 97 3.99 8.17 10.85
C VAL A 97 3.12 6.94 10.56
N GLY A 98 2.57 6.30 11.59
CA GLY A 98 1.86 5.03 11.54
C GLY A 98 2.76 3.85 11.92
N ASN A 99 2.27 2.91 12.74
CA ASN A 99 3.05 1.79 13.29
C ASN A 99 3.50 0.77 12.22
N GLU A 100 2.92 0.83 11.02
CA GLU A 100 3.31 0.07 9.85
C GLU A 100 4.58 0.59 9.17
N ARG A 101 4.90 1.89 9.36
CA ARG A 101 6.12 2.54 8.84
C ARG A 101 7.05 3.03 9.93
N ALA A 102 6.62 3.05 11.19
CA ALA A 102 7.41 3.49 12.32
C ALA A 102 7.37 2.50 13.47
N LEU A 103 8.55 2.15 13.99
CA LEU A 103 8.69 1.48 15.27
C LEU A 103 9.60 2.31 16.18
N GLY A 104 9.56 2.00 17.47
CA GLY A 104 10.31 2.73 18.46
C GLY A 104 11.18 1.85 19.35
N LEU A 105 12.18 2.48 19.94
CA LEU A 105 12.92 1.98 21.07
C LEU A 105 12.75 2.91 22.27
N ALA A 106 12.42 2.34 23.41
CA ALA A 106 12.29 3.09 24.65
C ALA A 106 13.61 3.20 25.41
N LEU A 107 13.79 4.33 26.10
CA LEU A 107 14.68 4.44 27.25
C LEU A 107 13.81 4.44 28.51
N PHE A 108 14.13 3.57 29.48
CA PHE A 108 13.45 3.54 30.77
C PHE A 108 14.37 3.02 31.88
N ASN A 109 13.99 3.22 33.14
CA ASN A 109 14.67 2.65 34.30
C ASN A 109 14.01 1.32 34.70
N PRO A 110 14.73 0.19 34.70
CA PRO A 110 14.15 -1.13 34.96
C PRO A 110 13.71 -1.28 36.42
N ASN A 111 14.21 -0.45 37.35
CA ASN A 111 13.81 -0.47 38.76
C ASN A 111 12.45 0.20 39.01
N THR A 112 11.97 1.04 38.09
CA THR A 112 10.70 1.77 38.21
C THR A 112 9.67 1.40 37.15
N THR A 113 10.08 0.64 36.13
CA THR A 113 9.21 0.25 35.01
C THR A 113 8.62 -1.13 35.25
N SER A 114 7.29 -1.26 35.14
CA SER A 114 6.58 -2.54 35.24
C SER A 114 6.29 -3.13 33.86
N HIS A 115 5.89 -4.41 33.82
CA HIS A 115 5.39 -5.06 32.59
C HIS A 115 4.15 -4.37 32.00
N GLU A 116 3.38 -3.63 32.80
CA GLU A 116 2.23 -2.86 32.31
C GLU A 116 2.66 -1.69 31.44
N HIS A 117 3.72 -0.98 31.84
CA HIS A 117 4.33 0.06 31.00
C HIS A 117 4.84 -0.53 29.68
N ILE A 118 5.55 -1.66 29.73
CA ILE A 118 6.06 -2.33 28.52
C ILE A 118 4.91 -2.75 27.61
N ARG A 119 3.84 -3.35 28.14
CA ARG A 119 2.65 -3.74 27.36
C ARG A 119 2.00 -2.55 26.66
N ARG A 120 1.90 -1.41 27.36
CA ARG A 120 1.38 -0.18 26.76
C ARG A 120 2.26 0.28 25.60
N TRP A 121 3.56 0.42 25.81
CA TRP A 121 4.49 0.82 24.76
C TRP A 121 4.54 -0.16 23.60
N ASP A 122 4.38 -1.46 23.88
CA ASP A 122 4.28 -2.51 22.87
C ASP A 122 3.04 -2.33 21.98
N SER A 123 1.88 -2.02 22.58
CA SER A 123 0.67 -1.70 21.81
C SER A 123 0.82 -0.45 20.93
N GLU A 124 1.76 0.44 21.29
CA GLU A 124 2.06 1.67 20.56
C GLU A 124 3.20 1.52 19.54
N GLY A 125 3.73 0.31 19.33
CA GLY A 125 4.76 0.03 18.31
C GLY A 125 6.20 0.08 18.80
N VAL A 126 6.43 0.23 20.11
CA VAL A 126 7.78 0.11 20.69
C VAL A 126 8.19 -1.35 20.71
N ARG A 127 9.39 -1.68 20.25
CA ARG A 127 9.88 -3.06 20.09
C ARG A 127 11.25 -3.32 20.68
N ALA A 128 11.83 -2.33 21.34
CA ALA A 128 13.18 -2.45 21.88
C ALA A 128 13.43 -1.53 23.08
N VAL A 129 14.49 -1.86 23.81
CA VAL A 129 15.09 -1.00 24.84
C VAL A 129 16.58 -0.82 24.57
N ARG A 130 17.13 0.36 24.89
CA ARG A 130 18.57 0.65 24.73
C ARG A 130 19.27 0.79 26.07
N VAL A 131 20.42 0.12 26.18
CA VAL A 131 21.42 0.36 27.22
C VAL A 131 22.61 1.06 26.56
N ASN A 132 22.89 2.30 26.98
CA ASN A 132 23.92 3.15 26.37
C ASN A 132 25.06 3.41 27.36
N LEU A 133 26.20 2.75 27.12
CA LEU A 133 27.39 2.80 27.98
C LEU A 133 28.42 3.82 27.49
N VAL A 134 28.48 4.08 26.18
CA VAL A 134 29.49 4.96 25.57
C VAL A 134 29.23 6.43 25.89
N THR A 135 27.97 6.88 25.84
CA THR A 135 27.65 8.31 25.98
C THR A 135 27.97 8.87 27.37
N TYR A 136 28.00 8.00 28.38
CA TYR A 136 28.26 8.37 29.77
C TYR A 136 29.67 8.01 30.26
N GLY A 137 30.53 7.46 29.40
CA GLY A 137 31.91 7.08 29.77
C GLY A 137 31.94 5.95 30.79
N ASP A 138 31.11 4.92 30.60
CA ASP A 138 30.84 3.94 31.63
C ASP A 138 31.99 2.92 31.86
N ASP A 139 32.60 2.98 33.05
CA ASP A 139 33.60 2.03 33.57
C ASP A 139 32.97 0.97 34.51
N THR A 140 31.64 0.78 34.45
CA THR A 140 30.90 -0.16 35.32
C THR A 140 31.55 -1.55 35.30
N PRO A 141 31.83 -2.14 36.49
CA PRO A 141 32.34 -3.49 36.60
C PRO A 141 31.48 -4.50 35.82
N LEU A 142 32.12 -5.47 35.16
CA LEU A 142 31.41 -6.42 34.29
C LEU A 142 30.24 -7.14 34.98
N SER A 143 30.38 -7.45 36.26
CA SER A 143 29.34 -8.11 37.08
C SER A 143 28.11 -7.22 37.28
N GLU A 144 28.30 -5.94 37.54
CA GLU A 144 27.24 -4.95 37.67
C GLU A 144 26.56 -4.69 36.31
N LEU A 145 27.34 -4.58 35.23
CA LEU A 145 26.81 -4.41 33.88
C LEU A 145 25.94 -5.61 33.46
N LYS A 146 26.39 -6.84 33.73
CA LYS A 146 25.59 -8.05 33.47
C LYS A 146 24.28 -8.04 34.27
N THR A 147 24.32 -7.61 35.52
CA THR A 147 23.13 -7.48 36.38
C THR A 147 22.15 -6.44 35.82
N GLN A 148 22.67 -5.29 35.38
CA GLN A 148 21.87 -4.24 34.76
C GLN A 148 21.21 -4.74 33.46
N ILE A 149 21.97 -5.36 32.56
CA ILE A 149 21.43 -5.95 31.33
C ILE A 149 20.34 -6.97 31.66
N GLN A 150 20.57 -7.86 32.64
CA GLN A 150 19.58 -8.85 33.04
C GLN A 150 18.27 -8.19 33.51
N SER A 151 18.34 -7.10 34.27
CA SER A 151 17.15 -6.39 34.74
C SER A 151 16.29 -5.82 33.60
N TYR A 152 16.91 -5.38 32.50
CA TYR A 152 16.19 -5.00 31.30
C TYR A 152 15.60 -6.21 30.57
N VAL A 153 16.39 -7.27 30.40
CA VAL A 153 15.99 -8.51 29.73
C VAL A 153 14.75 -9.11 30.40
N ASP A 154 14.71 -9.15 31.72
CA ASP A 154 13.59 -9.74 32.48
C ASP A 154 12.25 -9.03 32.20
N LEU A 155 12.27 -7.72 31.95
CA LEU A 155 11.07 -6.93 31.62
C LEU A 155 10.63 -7.09 30.17
N ILE A 156 11.58 -7.19 29.24
CA ILE A 156 11.30 -7.11 27.80
C ILE A 156 11.08 -8.49 27.16
N LYS A 157 11.66 -9.55 27.75
CA LYS A 157 11.62 -10.92 27.22
C LYS A 157 10.20 -11.45 27.00
N PRO A 158 9.20 -11.20 27.88
CA PRO A 158 7.83 -11.64 27.63
C PRO A 158 7.16 -11.01 26.39
N PHE A 159 7.72 -9.94 25.84
CA PHE A 159 7.20 -9.19 24.70
C PHE A 159 8.04 -9.39 23.42
N ASP A 160 9.05 -10.27 23.45
CA ASP A 160 9.98 -10.51 22.33
C ASP A 160 10.69 -9.24 21.83
N TRP A 161 10.87 -8.27 22.72
CA TRP A 161 11.57 -7.03 22.44
C TRP A 161 13.08 -7.24 22.29
N VAL A 162 13.69 -6.37 21.49
CA VAL A 162 15.12 -6.38 21.21
C VAL A 162 15.88 -5.56 22.25
N LEU A 163 17.02 -6.08 22.70
CA LEU A 163 17.99 -5.34 23.50
C LEU A 163 18.99 -4.64 22.57
N GLN A 164 18.98 -3.31 22.55
CA GLN A 164 19.99 -2.52 21.86
C GLN A 164 21.12 -2.13 22.82
N LEU A 165 22.37 -2.41 22.44
CA LEU A 165 23.55 -2.07 23.22
C LEU A 165 24.40 -1.05 22.47
N TYR A 166 24.67 0.10 23.09
CA TYR A 166 25.73 1.01 22.65
C TYR A 166 26.92 0.91 23.60
N THR A 167 27.94 0.15 23.21
CA THR A 167 29.15 -0.13 23.99
C THR A 167 30.40 -0.03 23.11
N LYS A 168 31.56 0.23 23.71
CA LYS A 168 32.87 0.13 23.06
C LYS A 168 33.13 -1.30 22.57
N MET A 169 33.71 -1.45 21.38
CA MET A 169 33.94 -2.77 20.76
C MET A 169 34.78 -3.68 21.65
N GLU A 170 35.73 -3.12 22.39
CA GLU A 170 36.61 -3.85 23.29
C GLU A 170 35.84 -4.63 24.37
N ARG A 171 34.72 -4.06 24.82
CA ARG A 171 33.85 -4.64 25.86
C ARG A 171 32.99 -5.78 25.33
N ILE A 172 32.77 -5.88 24.02
CA ILE A 172 32.01 -6.98 23.41
C ILE A 172 32.66 -8.33 23.73
N THR A 173 33.99 -8.37 23.82
CA THR A 173 34.75 -9.57 24.24
C THR A 173 34.30 -10.12 25.59
N GLU A 174 33.99 -9.24 26.53
CA GLU A 174 33.62 -9.61 27.90
C GLU A 174 32.15 -10.07 28.01
N LEU A 175 31.36 -9.73 26.99
CA LEU A 175 29.93 -10.04 26.89
C LEU A 175 29.67 -11.24 25.96
N GLU A 176 30.67 -11.71 25.21
CA GLU A 176 30.53 -12.76 24.19
C GLU A 176 29.84 -14.03 24.72
N ASP A 177 30.24 -14.51 25.89
CA ASP A 177 29.63 -15.70 26.51
C ASP A 177 28.30 -15.42 27.22
N PHE A 178 28.02 -14.15 27.53
CA PHE A 178 26.86 -13.75 28.32
C PHE A 178 25.63 -13.48 27.46
N LEU A 179 25.77 -12.72 26.37
CA LEU A 179 24.63 -12.29 25.56
C LEU A 179 23.78 -13.45 25.01
N PRO A 180 24.37 -14.58 24.54
CA PRO A 180 23.59 -15.73 24.08
C PRO A 180 22.71 -16.36 25.18
N THR A 181 23.05 -16.17 26.47
CA THR A 181 22.31 -16.76 27.60
C THR A 181 21.01 -16.01 27.93
N LEU A 182 20.86 -14.77 27.45
CA LEU A 182 19.73 -13.90 27.79
C LEU A 182 18.40 -14.41 27.22
N GLY A 183 18.45 -15.10 26.07
CA GLY A 183 17.26 -15.58 25.37
C GLY A 183 16.39 -14.45 24.80
N VAL A 184 17.01 -13.31 24.48
CA VAL A 184 16.44 -12.22 23.69
C VAL A 184 17.40 -11.89 22.55
N ARG A 185 16.93 -11.13 21.56
CA ARG A 185 17.77 -10.65 20.47
C ARG A 185 18.53 -9.41 20.89
N VAL A 186 19.75 -9.30 20.36
CA VAL A 186 20.65 -8.20 20.68
C VAL A 186 21.03 -7.46 19.41
N VAL A 187 21.07 -6.13 19.45
CA VAL A 187 21.61 -5.30 18.36
C VAL A 187 22.64 -4.32 18.89
N PHE A 188 23.82 -4.30 18.27
CA PHE A 188 24.86 -3.31 18.57
C PHE A 188 24.70 -2.06 17.71
N ASP A 189 24.76 -0.88 18.34
CA ASP A 189 24.76 0.40 17.62
C ASP A 189 26.12 0.74 17.00
N HIS A 190 26.11 1.56 15.94
CA HIS A 190 27.28 2.24 15.38
C HIS A 190 28.51 1.33 15.19
N TYR A 191 28.37 0.25 14.43
CA TYR A 191 29.42 -0.76 14.19
C TYR A 191 29.92 -1.50 15.44
N GLY A 192 29.29 -1.31 16.60
CA GLY A 192 29.82 -1.73 17.90
C GLY A 192 30.93 -0.81 18.43
N ASP A 193 31.00 0.44 17.95
CA ASP A 193 31.95 1.50 18.35
C ASP A 193 33.42 1.06 18.35
N PRO A 194 33.99 0.71 17.17
CA PRO A 194 35.39 0.31 17.04
C PRO A 194 36.35 1.48 17.29
N SER A 195 37.44 1.21 18.02
CA SER A 195 38.60 2.11 18.06
C SER A 195 39.46 1.93 16.80
N LEU A 196 39.19 2.71 15.76
CA LEU A 196 39.98 2.68 14.53
C LEU A 196 41.39 3.27 14.75
N PRO A 197 42.44 2.68 14.15
CA PRO A 197 43.77 3.30 14.16
C PRO A 197 43.75 4.59 13.33
N LYS A 198 44.55 5.57 13.74
CA LYS A 198 44.76 6.82 12.97
C LYS A 198 45.66 6.55 11.77
N SER A 199 45.12 5.93 10.73
CA SER A 199 45.84 5.63 9.49
C SER A 199 44.88 5.66 8.31
N SER A 200 45.34 6.15 7.16
CA SER A 200 44.62 6.08 5.88
C SER A 200 44.82 4.73 5.17
N GLU A 201 45.67 3.84 5.69
CA GLU A 201 45.90 2.53 5.10
C GLU A 201 44.76 1.56 5.43
N PRO A 202 44.38 0.65 4.49
CA PRO A 202 43.37 -0.35 4.75
C PRO A 202 43.71 -1.21 5.97
N ILE A 203 42.83 -1.19 6.97
CA ILE A 203 43.01 -1.94 8.20
C ILE A 203 42.54 -3.39 8.02
N ASP A 204 43.15 -4.30 8.79
CA ASP A 204 42.61 -5.65 9.02
C ASP A 204 41.62 -5.56 10.20
N PRO A 205 40.30 -5.72 9.98
CA PRO A 205 39.30 -5.57 11.03
C PRO A 205 39.54 -6.49 12.24
N TYR A 206 40.13 -7.68 12.05
CA TYR A 206 40.40 -8.61 13.14
C TYR A 206 41.52 -8.15 14.08
N LYS A 207 42.26 -7.10 13.73
CA LYS A 207 43.21 -6.45 14.65
C LYS A 207 42.53 -5.43 15.56
N ILE A 208 41.29 -5.03 15.27
CA ILE A 208 40.48 -4.20 16.16
C ILE A 208 40.04 -5.08 17.34
N LYS A 209 40.38 -4.67 18.57
CA LYS A 209 40.05 -5.42 19.77
C LYS A 209 38.52 -5.54 19.92
N GLY A 210 38.04 -6.78 20.03
CA GLY A 210 36.62 -7.11 20.14
C GLY A 210 35.90 -7.39 18.81
N PHE A 211 36.49 -7.08 17.65
CA PHE A 211 35.86 -7.33 16.35
C PHE A 211 35.57 -8.82 16.12
N LYS A 212 36.52 -9.70 16.49
CA LYS A 212 36.31 -11.16 16.41
C LYS A 212 35.11 -11.62 17.23
N SER A 213 34.95 -11.09 18.45
CA SER A 213 33.83 -11.40 19.33
C SER A 213 32.50 -10.91 18.76
N LEU A 214 32.48 -9.71 18.16
CA LEU A 214 31.31 -9.23 17.42
C LEU A 214 30.93 -10.20 16.29
N VAL A 215 31.89 -10.60 15.45
CA VAL A 215 31.66 -11.56 14.36
C VAL A 215 31.11 -12.90 14.90
N ASN A 216 31.69 -13.41 15.98
CA ASN A 216 31.23 -14.65 16.61
C ASN A 216 29.78 -14.53 17.10
N LEU A 217 29.43 -13.41 17.76
CA LEU A 217 28.07 -13.13 18.21
C LEU A 217 27.09 -13.04 17.05
N LEU A 218 27.42 -12.34 15.97
CA LEU A 218 26.55 -12.25 14.78
C LEU A 218 26.27 -13.64 14.17
N LYS A 219 27.28 -14.53 14.17
CA LYS A 219 27.14 -15.92 13.68
C LYS A 219 26.26 -16.80 14.55
N THR A 220 26.00 -16.45 15.81
CA THR A 220 25.05 -17.19 16.67
C THR A 220 23.61 -17.11 16.15
N GLY A 221 23.30 -16.10 15.33
CA GLY A 221 21.99 -15.91 14.74
C GLY A 221 21.02 -15.06 15.57
N THR A 222 21.35 -14.72 16.82
CA THR A 222 20.52 -13.89 17.73
C THR A 222 21.07 -12.47 17.94
N THR A 223 22.17 -12.12 17.28
CA THR A 223 22.80 -10.80 17.38
C THR A 223 22.88 -10.10 16.03
N TRP A 224 22.63 -8.79 16.01
CA TRP A 224 22.73 -7.90 14.86
C TRP A 224 23.67 -6.73 15.16
N VAL A 225 24.09 -6.01 14.11
CA VAL A 225 24.83 -4.76 14.21
C VAL A 225 24.26 -3.71 13.26
N LYS A 226 24.14 -2.47 13.73
CA LYS A 226 23.77 -1.33 12.90
C LYS A 226 25.02 -0.69 12.31
N ILE A 227 25.04 -0.54 10.98
CA ILE A 227 25.98 0.35 10.31
C ILE A 227 25.39 1.76 10.30
N SER A 228 25.77 2.56 11.29
CA SER A 228 25.27 3.92 11.52
C SER A 228 26.34 4.78 12.17
N GLY A 229 26.18 6.11 12.13
CA GLY A 229 27.08 7.04 12.86
C GLY A 229 28.55 6.99 12.40
N ALA A 230 28.82 6.68 11.13
CA ALA A 230 30.18 6.52 10.60
C ALA A 230 31.10 7.73 10.85
N TYR A 231 30.55 8.95 10.78
CA TYR A 231 31.26 10.20 11.09
C TYR A 231 31.76 10.30 12.54
N ARG A 232 31.22 9.49 13.46
CA ARG A 232 31.68 9.42 14.85
C ARG A 232 32.94 8.56 15.02
N LEU A 233 33.19 7.67 14.06
CA LEU A 233 34.19 6.61 14.16
C LEU A 233 35.39 6.85 13.24
N SER A 234 35.13 7.46 12.07
CA SER A 234 36.14 7.75 11.07
C SER A 234 37.13 8.82 11.55
N HIS A 235 38.39 8.67 11.14
CA HIS A 235 39.43 9.70 11.33
C HIS A 235 39.69 10.50 10.04
N LEU A 236 38.91 10.26 8.97
CA LEU A 236 39.07 10.94 7.69
C LEU A 236 38.22 12.21 7.62
N GLU A 237 38.81 13.29 7.11
CA GLU A 237 38.09 14.51 6.69
C GLU A 237 37.40 14.26 5.34
N SER A 238 36.38 13.43 5.36
CA SER A 238 35.63 12.98 4.18
C SER A 238 34.14 12.87 4.52
N ASN A 239 33.29 12.80 3.50
CA ASN A 239 31.86 12.53 3.65
C ASN A 239 31.47 11.11 3.14
N ILE A 240 32.47 10.29 2.82
CA ILE A 240 32.29 8.87 2.42
C ILE A 240 32.95 7.88 3.41
N TRP A 241 33.72 8.36 4.39
CA TRP A 241 34.37 7.61 5.49
C TRP A 241 34.88 6.21 5.10
N GLU A 242 35.76 6.17 4.10
CA GLU A 242 36.25 4.93 3.48
C GLU A 242 37.18 4.09 4.38
N ASP A 243 37.69 4.66 5.48
CA ASP A 243 38.43 3.93 6.51
C ASP A 243 37.57 2.89 7.26
N LEU A 244 36.23 3.03 7.21
CA LEU A 244 35.28 2.03 7.71
C LEU A 244 34.94 0.93 6.69
N ASP A 245 35.39 1.03 5.44
CA ASP A 245 35.07 0.03 4.41
C ASP A 245 35.56 -1.37 4.76
N PRO A 246 36.79 -1.59 5.30
CA PRO A 246 37.24 -2.94 5.65
C PRO A 246 36.33 -3.58 6.69
N VAL A 247 35.89 -2.81 7.69
CA VAL A 247 34.96 -3.27 8.75
C VAL A 247 33.60 -3.58 8.14
N THR A 248 33.05 -2.67 7.33
CA THR A 248 31.75 -2.83 6.67
C THR A 248 31.71 -4.08 5.80
N LEU A 249 32.72 -4.26 4.94
CA LEU A 249 32.84 -5.40 4.03
C LEU A 249 32.92 -6.72 4.78
N GLU A 250 33.72 -6.78 5.85
CA GLU A 250 33.90 -8.00 6.63
C GLU A 250 32.61 -8.36 7.40
N LEU A 251 31.89 -7.39 7.96
CA LEU A 251 30.60 -7.65 8.61
C LEU A 251 29.58 -8.23 7.63
N PHE A 252 29.50 -7.68 6.41
CA PHE A 252 28.63 -8.21 5.36
C PHE A 252 29.07 -9.59 4.86
N ASP A 253 30.37 -9.90 4.82
CA ASP A 253 30.86 -11.23 4.42
C ASP A 253 30.54 -12.29 5.48
N GLN A 254 30.75 -11.96 6.75
CA GLN A 254 30.61 -12.91 7.86
C GLN A 254 29.18 -13.14 8.30
N ALA A 255 28.32 -12.12 8.24
CA ALA A 255 26.96 -12.19 8.76
C ALA A 255 25.96 -11.29 7.98
N PRO A 256 25.78 -11.49 6.67
CA PRO A 256 25.02 -10.57 5.83
C PRO A 256 23.55 -10.38 6.23
N LYS A 257 22.94 -11.38 6.90
CA LYS A 257 21.56 -11.31 7.42
C LYS A 257 21.45 -10.63 8.79
N ARG A 258 22.56 -10.11 9.32
CA ARG A 258 22.68 -9.56 10.68
C ARG A 258 23.24 -8.15 10.71
N VAL A 259 23.33 -7.51 9.55
CA VAL A 259 23.79 -6.12 9.40
C VAL A 259 22.61 -5.28 8.92
N VAL A 260 22.30 -4.19 9.62
CA VAL A 260 21.21 -3.27 9.27
C VAL A 260 21.71 -1.84 9.13
N PHE A 261 21.12 -1.06 8.24
CA PHE A 261 21.50 0.34 7.99
C PHE A 261 20.79 1.29 8.96
N GLY A 262 21.46 2.35 9.42
CA GLY A 262 20.80 3.49 10.06
C GLY A 262 21.52 4.81 9.76
N SER A 263 20.78 5.89 9.52
CA SER A 263 21.38 7.18 9.17
C SER A 263 22.06 7.88 10.35
N ASP A 264 21.55 7.63 11.56
CA ASP A 264 21.83 8.42 12.77
C ASP A 264 21.34 9.88 12.65
N TRP A 265 20.34 10.16 11.82
CA TRP A 265 19.73 11.49 11.70
C TRP A 265 19.21 11.98 13.07
N PRO A 266 19.37 13.26 13.46
CA PRO A 266 19.87 14.41 12.70
C PRO A 266 21.38 14.62 12.84
N HIS A 267 22.13 13.55 13.12
CA HIS A 267 23.56 13.56 13.35
C HIS A 267 23.96 14.32 14.62
N THR A 268 23.34 13.96 15.74
CA THR A 268 23.44 14.68 17.01
C THR A 268 24.90 15.00 17.40
N ARG A 269 25.18 16.28 17.69
CA ARG A 269 26.53 16.88 17.94
C ARG A 269 27.41 17.10 16.70
N PHE A 270 26.89 16.79 15.52
CA PHE A 270 27.54 16.94 14.22
C PHE A 270 26.54 17.59 13.24
N GLU A 271 25.86 18.64 13.72
CA GLU A 271 24.81 19.33 12.96
C GLU A 271 25.36 19.92 11.65
N GLY A 272 24.55 19.87 10.59
CA GLY A 272 24.93 20.36 9.25
C GLY A 272 25.74 19.38 8.40
N LEU A 273 26.02 18.17 8.92
CA LEU A 273 26.70 17.12 8.17
C LEU A 273 25.75 16.46 7.15
N ASP A 274 26.24 16.24 5.92
CA ASP A 274 25.53 15.45 4.91
C ASP A 274 26.08 14.02 4.86
N VAL A 275 25.31 13.07 5.39
CA VAL A 275 25.64 11.63 5.34
C VAL A 275 25.25 10.96 4.03
N LYS A 276 24.50 11.63 3.13
CA LYS A 276 24.04 11.03 1.87
C LYS A 276 25.22 10.53 1.01
N PRO A 277 26.36 11.22 0.88
CA PRO A 277 27.50 10.70 0.12
C PRO A 277 28.06 9.39 0.67
N TRP A 278 27.89 9.09 1.96
CA TRP A 278 28.22 7.80 2.57
C TRP A 278 27.08 6.80 2.45
N ALA A 279 25.84 7.19 2.77
CA ALA A 279 24.68 6.28 2.72
C ALA A 279 24.42 5.74 1.30
N LYS A 280 24.58 6.59 0.27
CA LYS A 280 24.31 6.25 -1.13
C LYS A 280 25.22 5.17 -1.71
N PRO A 281 26.54 5.14 -1.42
CA PRO A 281 27.43 4.13 -1.99
C PRO A 281 27.78 2.97 -1.05
N VAL A 282 27.56 3.10 0.27
CA VAL A 282 27.78 2.01 1.24
C VAL A 282 26.99 0.74 0.87
N LEU A 283 25.88 0.87 0.15
CA LEU A 283 25.14 -0.26 -0.40
C LEU A 283 25.43 -0.56 -1.89
N PHE A 284 26.11 0.31 -2.64
CA PHE A 284 26.27 0.22 -4.09
C PHE A 284 27.72 0.06 -4.60
N ARG A 285 28.72 0.02 -3.71
CA ARG A 285 30.10 -0.29 -4.10
C ARG A 285 30.18 -1.69 -4.74
N ARG A 286 30.90 -1.78 -5.87
CA ARG A 286 31.06 -3.01 -6.68
C ARG A 286 31.58 -4.22 -5.88
N SER A 287 32.29 -3.99 -4.78
CA SER A 287 32.80 -4.99 -3.84
C SER A 287 31.74 -5.54 -2.87
N ILE A 288 30.62 -4.85 -2.68
CA ILE A 288 29.50 -5.21 -1.77
C ILE A 288 28.33 -5.86 -2.53
N ARG A 289 28.41 -5.93 -3.87
CA ARG A 289 27.35 -6.45 -4.77
C ARG A 289 26.80 -7.85 -4.45
N LYS A 290 27.57 -8.73 -3.78
CA LYS A 290 27.08 -10.05 -3.34
C LYS A 290 26.23 -9.98 -2.06
N ALA A 291 26.40 -8.95 -1.23
CA ALA A 291 25.65 -8.74 0.00
C ALA A 291 24.34 -7.95 -0.21
N GLN A 292 24.15 -7.34 -1.40
CA GLN A 292 22.98 -6.54 -1.77
C GLN A 292 21.65 -7.32 -1.74
N GLN A 293 21.66 -8.65 -1.83
CA GLN A 293 20.43 -9.44 -1.69
C GLN A 293 19.86 -9.43 -0.26
N LEU A 294 20.59 -8.90 0.74
CA LEU A 294 20.33 -9.17 2.16
C LEU A 294 20.13 -7.91 3.04
N VAL A 295 20.23 -6.70 2.46
CA VAL A 295 19.73 -5.47 3.11
C VAL A 295 18.21 -5.30 2.89
N ASN A 296 17.58 -6.25 2.20
CA ASN A 296 16.15 -6.36 2.04
C ASN A 296 15.46 -6.84 3.34
N LYS A 297 14.15 -6.57 3.44
CA LYS A 297 13.11 -7.07 4.36
C LYS A 297 13.50 -8.22 5.33
N GLU A 298 14.17 -9.27 4.88
CA GLU A 298 14.57 -10.46 5.66
C GLU A 298 15.43 -10.20 6.92
N SER A 299 16.43 -9.31 6.84
CA SER A 299 17.32 -9.02 7.99
C SER A 299 16.56 -8.33 9.13
N TRP A 300 15.57 -7.52 8.76
CA TRP A 300 14.65 -6.84 9.67
C TRP A 300 13.59 -7.76 10.27
N PHE A 301 12.95 -8.59 9.45
CA PHE A 301 12.00 -9.60 9.92
C PHE A 301 12.61 -10.49 11.01
N SER A 302 13.85 -10.94 10.79
CA SER A 302 14.52 -11.80 11.77
C SER A 302 14.96 -11.07 13.05
N LEU A 303 15.31 -9.77 12.98
CA LEU A 303 15.68 -8.99 14.17
C LEU A 303 14.48 -8.68 15.08
N PHE A 304 13.29 -8.45 14.52
CA PHE A 304 12.11 -8.07 15.32
C PHE A 304 11.01 -9.12 15.44
N ASN A 305 11.09 -10.29 14.77
CA ASN A 305 10.04 -11.33 14.82
C ASN A 305 8.69 -10.68 14.54
N MET A 306 8.74 -9.66 13.69
CA MET A 306 7.64 -9.43 12.81
C MET A 306 7.45 -10.77 12.11
N PRO A 307 6.27 -11.39 12.23
CA PRO A 307 6.04 -12.69 11.63
C PRO A 307 6.59 -12.63 10.23
N ALA A 308 7.53 -13.52 9.92
CA ALA A 308 7.92 -13.74 8.55
C ALA A 308 6.59 -13.91 7.82
N ILE A 309 6.30 -13.05 6.85
CA ILE A 309 5.36 -13.42 5.81
C ILE A 309 6.12 -14.50 5.02
N GLU A 310 6.24 -15.68 5.62
CA GLU A 310 6.30 -16.91 4.85
C GLU A 310 5.00 -16.90 4.06
N PHE A 311 5.16 -16.69 2.76
CA PHE A 311 4.26 -17.20 1.74
C PHE A 311 4.16 -18.73 1.93
N ALA A 312 3.42 -19.14 2.95
CA ALA A 312 3.02 -20.48 3.26
C ALA A 312 1.61 -20.41 3.84
N SER A 313 0.67 -20.20 2.91
CA SER A 313 -0.65 -20.85 2.89
C SER A 313 -1.08 -21.53 4.21
N SER A 314 -1.54 -20.76 5.19
CA SER A 314 -2.28 -21.34 6.34
C SER A 314 -3.14 -20.36 7.17
N TYR A 315 -3.23 -19.07 6.83
CA TYR A 315 -4.34 -18.21 7.26
C TYR A 315 -5.06 -17.66 6.03
N GLY A 316 -5.76 -18.54 5.31
CA GLY A 316 -6.64 -18.12 4.24
C GLY A 316 -7.82 -17.36 4.83
N GLY A 317 -7.74 -16.03 4.86
CA GLY A 317 -8.87 -15.20 5.30
C GLY A 317 -8.59 -13.71 5.52
N SER A 318 -7.33 -13.26 5.65
CA SER A 318 -7.05 -11.82 5.90
C SER A 318 -6.52 -11.04 4.71
N VAL A 319 -5.95 -11.71 3.70
CA VAL A 319 -5.38 -11.04 2.52
C VAL A 319 -6.28 -11.29 1.32
N HIS A 320 -6.76 -10.17 0.78
CA HIS A 320 -7.64 -10.14 -0.36
C HIS A 320 -6.99 -9.52 -1.59
N HIS A 321 -7.44 -9.88 -2.79
CA HIS A 321 -6.81 -9.46 -4.03
C HIS A 321 -7.78 -8.73 -4.95
N LEU A 322 -7.28 -7.66 -5.57
CA LEU A 322 -7.99 -6.95 -6.62
C LEU A 322 -7.07 -6.66 -7.78
N VAL A 323 -7.62 -6.72 -8.99
CA VAL A 323 -6.92 -6.31 -10.20
C VAL A 323 -7.51 -5.02 -10.73
N SER A 324 -6.65 -4.08 -11.06
CA SER A 324 -7.01 -2.76 -11.57
C SER A 324 -6.45 -2.55 -12.97
N GLY A 325 -7.25 -1.90 -13.81
CA GLY A 325 -6.74 -1.25 -15.01
C GLY A 325 -5.98 0.03 -14.69
N SER A 326 -5.44 0.68 -15.72
CA SER A 326 -4.78 1.98 -15.57
C SER A 326 -5.07 2.90 -16.75
N TYR A 327 -5.13 4.19 -16.42
CA TYR A 327 -5.34 5.27 -17.38
C TYR A 327 -4.03 5.77 -18.01
N THR A 328 -2.88 5.53 -17.36
CA THR A 328 -1.56 5.96 -17.85
C THR A 328 -0.63 4.80 -18.21
N ASN A 329 -0.96 3.57 -17.80
CA ASN A 329 -0.16 2.39 -18.09
C ASN A 329 -0.98 1.32 -18.82
N LYS A 330 -0.32 0.56 -19.70
CA LYS A 330 -0.94 -0.53 -20.47
C LYS A 330 -0.99 -1.86 -19.69
N THR A 331 -0.36 -1.96 -18.52
CA THR A 331 -0.44 -3.14 -17.66
C THR A 331 -1.67 -3.09 -16.75
N LEU A 332 -2.13 -4.26 -16.32
CA LEU A 332 -3.01 -4.35 -15.14
C LEU A 332 -2.14 -4.45 -13.87
N PHE A 333 -2.70 -4.02 -12.75
CA PHE A 333 -2.03 -4.03 -11.44
C PHE A 333 -2.77 -4.98 -10.52
N LEU A 334 -2.09 -6.02 -10.06
CA LEU A 334 -2.58 -6.94 -9.04
C LEU A 334 -2.21 -6.37 -7.68
N LEU A 335 -3.22 -6.00 -6.89
CA LEU A 335 -3.06 -5.49 -5.55
C LEU A 335 -3.44 -6.55 -4.52
N ALA A 336 -2.84 -6.44 -3.34
CA ALA A 336 -3.19 -7.22 -2.16
C ALA A 336 -3.61 -6.27 -1.03
N PHE A 337 -4.82 -6.47 -0.53
CA PHE A 337 -5.42 -5.79 0.62
C PHE A 337 -5.43 -6.72 1.83
N ASP A 338 -4.70 -6.37 2.88
CA ASP A 338 -4.73 -7.11 4.14
C ASP A 338 -5.69 -6.42 5.12
N THR A 339 -6.77 -7.10 5.53
CA THR A 339 -7.80 -6.56 6.43
C THR A 339 -7.30 -6.36 7.86
N ILE A 340 -6.35 -7.19 8.31
CA ILE A 340 -5.78 -7.12 9.66
C ILE A 340 -4.74 -6.00 9.71
N ALA A 341 -3.80 -6.01 8.76
CA ALA A 341 -2.76 -4.99 8.69
C ALA A 341 -3.29 -3.65 8.19
N ARG A 342 -4.48 -3.63 7.57
CA ARG A 342 -5.10 -2.47 6.94
C ARG A 342 -4.16 -1.82 5.92
N THR A 343 -3.51 -2.66 5.12
CA THR A 343 -2.57 -2.20 4.09
C THR A 343 -3.05 -2.61 2.71
N LEU A 344 -2.77 -1.76 1.72
CA LEU A 344 -2.97 -2.05 0.32
C LEU A 344 -1.60 -1.99 -0.36
N THR A 345 -1.21 -3.07 -1.02
CA THR A 345 0.12 -3.19 -1.61
C THR A 345 0.04 -3.60 -3.07
N LEU A 346 1.00 -3.15 -3.87
CA LEU A 346 1.20 -3.68 -5.21
C LEU A 346 1.86 -5.05 -5.11
N ASN A 347 1.14 -6.11 -5.48
CA ASN A 347 1.65 -7.48 -5.45
C ASN A 347 2.44 -7.78 -6.74
N SER A 348 1.84 -7.53 -7.90
CA SER A 348 2.50 -7.72 -9.20
C SER A 348 1.82 -6.92 -10.31
N THR A 349 2.41 -6.93 -11.51
CA THR A 349 1.80 -6.39 -12.72
C THR A 349 1.48 -7.51 -13.69
N VAL A 350 0.34 -7.41 -14.37
CA VAL A 350 -0.09 -8.35 -15.42
C VAL A 350 0.07 -7.65 -16.77
N PRO A 351 0.63 -8.33 -17.79
CA PRO A 351 0.63 -7.79 -19.15
C PRO A 351 -0.79 -7.45 -19.59
N GLY A 352 -1.01 -6.16 -19.88
CA GLY A 352 -2.22 -5.70 -20.52
C GLY A 352 -1.94 -5.30 -21.97
N PHE A 353 -3.02 -4.98 -22.67
CA PHE A 353 -3.02 -4.78 -24.13
C PHE A 353 -3.55 -3.39 -24.51
N GLY A 354 -3.73 -2.51 -23.53
CA GLY A 354 -4.12 -1.12 -23.73
C GLY A 354 -4.35 -0.41 -22.41
N LEU A 355 -4.79 0.85 -22.46
CA LEU A 355 -5.20 1.58 -21.27
C LEU A 355 -6.55 1.04 -20.81
N HIS A 356 -6.52 0.12 -19.85
CA HIS A 356 -7.69 -0.62 -19.40
C HIS A 356 -8.57 0.25 -18.50
N GLN A 357 -9.67 0.74 -19.06
CA GLN A 357 -10.60 1.67 -18.41
C GLN A 357 -11.79 0.98 -17.74
N PHE A 358 -11.93 -0.34 -17.90
CA PHE A 358 -12.91 -1.12 -17.16
C PHE A 358 -12.38 -2.52 -16.98
N VAL A 359 -12.44 -3.05 -15.77
CA VAL A 359 -12.02 -4.41 -15.45
C VAL A 359 -13.08 -5.04 -14.54
N THR A 360 -13.45 -6.28 -14.84
CA THR A 360 -14.41 -7.04 -14.03
C THR A 360 -14.07 -8.53 -14.01
N THR A 361 -14.73 -9.28 -13.14
CA THR A 361 -14.59 -10.74 -13.01
C THR A 361 -15.92 -11.43 -13.18
N ASN A 362 -15.89 -12.66 -13.71
CA ASN A 362 -17.05 -13.54 -13.67
C ASN A 362 -17.45 -13.88 -12.22
N ALA A 363 -18.61 -14.50 -12.06
CA ALA A 363 -19.10 -14.90 -10.73
C ALA A 363 -18.13 -15.83 -9.97
N ALA A 364 -17.42 -16.71 -10.67
CA ALA A 364 -16.46 -17.65 -10.08
C ALA A 364 -15.09 -17.04 -9.75
N LYS A 365 -14.85 -15.77 -10.12
CA LYS A 365 -13.60 -15.02 -9.90
C LYS A 365 -12.35 -15.62 -10.56
N ASP A 366 -12.54 -16.60 -11.45
CA ASP A 366 -11.46 -17.27 -12.17
C ASP A 366 -11.29 -16.73 -13.60
N ARG A 367 -12.12 -15.77 -14.03
CA ARG A 367 -11.99 -15.04 -15.29
C ARG A 367 -12.02 -13.54 -15.05
N VAL A 368 -11.12 -12.83 -15.73
CA VAL A 368 -11.07 -11.37 -15.76
C VAL A 368 -11.36 -10.90 -17.17
N TYR A 369 -12.22 -9.89 -17.28
CA TYR A 369 -12.58 -9.24 -18.52
C TYR A 369 -12.22 -7.76 -18.43
N ALA A 370 -11.72 -7.20 -19.53
CA ALA A 370 -11.41 -5.78 -19.58
C ALA A 370 -11.79 -5.15 -20.92
N THR A 371 -12.12 -3.86 -20.85
CA THR A 371 -12.12 -2.98 -22.01
C THR A 371 -10.78 -2.25 -22.09
N ALA A 372 -10.41 -1.70 -23.24
CA ALA A 372 -9.26 -0.80 -23.33
C ALA A 372 -9.54 0.37 -24.27
N MET A 373 -8.83 1.47 -24.03
CA MET A 373 -8.67 2.53 -25.02
C MET A 373 -7.69 2.03 -26.09
N SER A 374 -8.20 1.28 -27.05
CA SER A 374 -7.43 0.68 -28.15
C SER A 374 -7.97 1.10 -29.51
N GLU A 375 -7.08 1.11 -30.51
CA GLU A 375 -7.45 1.20 -31.92
C GLU A 375 -6.81 0.01 -32.68
N PRO A 376 -7.61 -0.91 -33.26
CA PRO A 376 -9.07 -0.92 -33.27
C PRO A 376 -9.70 -1.14 -31.87
N PRO A 377 -10.98 -0.78 -31.67
CA PRO A 377 -11.69 -1.07 -30.43
C PRO A 377 -11.73 -2.56 -30.11
N GLN A 378 -11.36 -2.93 -28.87
CA GLN A 378 -11.19 -4.33 -28.47
C GLN A 378 -11.68 -4.62 -27.04
N LEU A 379 -12.03 -5.88 -26.80
CA LEU A 379 -12.28 -6.50 -25.50
C LEU A 379 -11.23 -7.57 -25.23
N PHE A 380 -10.95 -7.81 -23.95
CA PHE A 380 -9.87 -8.70 -23.52
C PHE A 380 -10.37 -9.64 -22.41
N SER A 381 -9.84 -10.87 -22.40
CA SER A 381 -10.15 -11.86 -21.37
C SER A 381 -8.91 -12.61 -20.89
N TRP A 382 -8.86 -12.91 -19.59
CA TRP A 382 -7.83 -13.71 -18.95
C TRP A 382 -8.46 -14.79 -18.06
N ALA A 383 -7.80 -15.94 -17.97
CA ALA A 383 -7.98 -16.87 -16.87
C ALA A 383 -7.08 -16.46 -15.71
N VAL A 384 -7.58 -16.60 -14.49
CA VAL A 384 -6.85 -16.37 -13.25
C VAL A 384 -6.90 -17.64 -12.42
N ASP A 385 -5.73 -18.16 -12.05
CA ASP A 385 -5.65 -19.32 -11.19
C ASP A 385 -5.69 -18.95 -9.69
N LYS A 386 -5.74 -19.95 -8.82
CA LYS A 386 -5.75 -19.79 -7.36
C LYS A 386 -4.51 -19.09 -6.77
N ASN A 387 -3.44 -18.94 -7.55
CA ASN A 387 -2.22 -18.25 -7.17
C ASN A 387 -2.15 -16.85 -7.82
N TYR A 388 -3.27 -16.37 -8.35
CA TYR A 388 -3.40 -15.11 -9.08
C TYR A 388 -2.45 -15.00 -10.28
N GLN A 389 -2.16 -16.13 -10.94
CA GLN A 389 -1.46 -16.12 -12.23
C GLN A 389 -2.45 -15.93 -13.36
N PHE A 390 -2.17 -14.93 -14.21
CA PHE A 390 -3.03 -14.53 -15.31
C PHE A 390 -2.56 -15.18 -16.61
N THR A 391 -3.47 -15.85 -17.29
CA THR A 391 -3.27 -16.37 -18.65
C THR A 391 -4.21 -15.66 -19.59
N HIS A 392 -3.67 -14.90 -20.54
CA HIS A 392 -4.48 -14.26 -21.58
C HIS A 392 -5.21 -15.33 -22.41
N LEU A 393 -6.53 -15.17 -22.57
CA LEU A 393 -7.37 -16.10 -23.31
C LEU A 393 -7.67 -15.57 -24.71
N ASP A 394 -8.22 -14.36 -24.82
CA ASP A 394 -8.69 -13.85 -26.11
C ASP A 394 -8.78 -12.32 -26.15
N THR A 395 -8.64 -11.80 -27.38
CA THR A 395 -8.83 -10.40 -27.77
C THR A 395 -9.86 -10.32 -28.89
N VAL A 396 -10.99 -9.68 -28.62
CA VAL A 396 -12.10 -9.59 -29.59
C VAL A 396 -12.26 -8.16 -30.08
N ASN A 397 -12.29 -7.98 -31.40
CA ASN A 397 -12.57 -6.68 -32.02
C ASN A 397 -14.06 -6.35 -31.89
N ILE A 398 -14.35 -5.10 -31.57
CA ILE A 398 -15.71 -4.55 -31.50
C ILE A 398 -15.84 -3.31 -32.38
N THR A 399 -17.06 -2.90 -32.70
CA THR A 399 -17.30 -1.78 -33.63
C THR A 399 -16.93 -0.42 -33.06
N SER A 400 -17.15 -0.19 -31.77
CA SER A 400 -16.93 1.09 -31.07
C SER A 400 -16.22 0.84 -29.75
N SER A 401 -15.41 1.81 -29.28
CA SER A 401 -14.74 1.73 -27.98
C SER A 401 -15.76 1.47 -26.87
N SER A 402 -15.63 0.31 -26.21
CA SER A 402 -16.40 -0.03 -25.01
C SER A 402 -15.72 0.50 -23.76
N CYS A 403 -16.54 0.83 -22.76
CA CYS A 403 -16.12 1.33 -21.46
C CYS A 403 -16.76 0.56 -20.29
N TYR A 404 -17.49 -0.49 -20.61
CA TYR A 404 -18.21 -1.31 -19.65
C TYR A 404 -18.22 -2.76 -20.11
N PHE A 405 -18.25 -3.67 -19.14
CA PHE A 405 -18.38 -5.09 -19.36
C PHE A 405 -19.19 -5.72 -18.24
N SER A 406 -20.11 -6.62 -18.57
CA SER A 406 -20.77 -7.51 -17.62
C SER A 406 -20.96 -8.90 -18.24
N ASP A 407 -21.25 -9.91 -17.41
CA ASP A 407 -21.56 -11.26 -17.87
C ASP A 407 -22.66 -11.92 -17.04
N ASP A 408 -23.30 -12.94 -17.62
CA ASP A 408 -24.25 -13.82 -16.93
C ASP A 408 -23.75 -15.27 -16.82
N GLY A 409 -22.45 -15.49 -17.05
CA GLY A 409 -21.80 -16.79 -17.15
C GLY A 409 -21.94 -17.51 -18.49
N ASN A 410 -22.85 -17.10 -19.38
CA ASN A 410 -23.00 -17.65 -20.73
C ASN A 410 -22.81 -16.60 -21.83
N LEU A 411 -23.16 -15.34 -21.54
CA LEU A 411 -23.08 -14.22 -22.45
C LEU A 411 -22.25 -13.10 -21.81
N ALA A 412 -21.51 -12.39 -22.65
CA ALA A 412 -20.79 -11.17 -22.32
C ALA A 412 -21.49 -9.96 -22.93
N PHE A 413 -21.66 -8.92 -22.14
CA PHE A 413 -22.32 -7.67 -22.51
C PHE A 413 -21.31 -6.54 -22.43
N SER A 414 -21.25 -5.71 -23.47
CA SER A 414 -20.36 -4.56 -23.52
C SER A 414 -21.06 -3.35 -24.13
N SER A 415 -20.65 -2.16 -23.75
CA SER A 415 -21.25 -0.92 -24.26
C SER A 415 -20.27 0.24 -24.27
N GLY A 416 -20.39 1.08 -25.28
CA GLY A 416 -19.64 2.32 -25.36
C GLY A 416 -19.98 3.14 -26.59
N GLY A 417 -20.21 4.44 -26.38
CA GLY A 417 -20.53 5.34 -27.49
C GLY A 417 -21.91 5.03 -28.06
N SER A 418 -22.00 4.79 -29.37
CA SER A 418 -23.28 4.55 -30.05
C SER A 418 -23.67 3.07 -30.13
N THR A 419 -22.92 2.15 -29.52
CA THR A 419 -23.22 0.71 -29.59
C THR A 419 -23.20 0.01 -28.24
N ALA A 420 -23.92 -1.11 -28.20
CA ALA A 420 -23.74 -2.18 -27.22
C ALA A 420 -23.66 -3.52 -27.98
N ALA A 421 -22.97 -4.50 -27.41
CA ALA A 421 -22.77 -5.79 -28.06
C ALA A 421 -22.92 -6.94 -27.07
N ILE A 422 -23.47 -8.05 -27.59
CA ILE A 422 -23.66 -9.31 -26.88
C ILE A 422 -22.79 -10.36 -27.56
N HIS A 423 -21.92 -11.01 -26.79
CA HIS A 423 -21.08 -12.11 -27.25
C HIS A 423 -21.43 -13.39 -26.50
N ASP A 424 -21.31 -14.53 -27.15
CA ASP A 424 -21.28 -15.81 -26.44
C ASP A 424 -19.99 -15.89 -25.60
N LEU A 425 -20.04 -16.54 -24.44
CA LEU A 425 -18.85 -16.99 -23.72
C LEU A 425 -18.56 -18.44 -24.06
N ASN A 426 -17.31 -18.71 -24.43
CA ASN A 426 -16.85 -20.07 -24.66
C ASN A 426 -16.81 -20.84 -23.33
N LYS A 427 -16.73 -22.18 -23.39
CA LYS A 427 -16.67 -23.04 -22.19
C LYS A 427 -15.49 -22.73 -21.27
N ASP A 428 -14.39 -22.24 -21.84
CA ASP A 428 -13.21 -21.83 -21.09
C ASP A 428 -13.31 -20.40 -20.55
N GLY A 429 -14.42 -19.69 -20.78
CA GLY A 429 -14.65 -18.31 -20.34
C GLY A 429 -14.10 -17.24 -21.27
N SER A 430 -13.45 -17.59 -22.39
CA SER A 430 -13.05 -16.62 -23.41
C SER A 430 -14.25 -15.98 -24.12
N ILE A 431 -14.07 -14.76 -24.62
CA ILE A 431 -15.12 -14.03 -25.34
C ILE A 431 -15.25 -14.65 -26.74
N GLY A 432 -16.40 -15.27 -27.00
CA GLY A 432 -16.69 -15.95 -28.26
C GLY A 432 -17.27 -15.03 -29.32
N LYS A 433 -18.08 -15.59 -30.22
CA LYS A 433 -18.68 -14.86 -31.33
C LYS A 433 -19.62 -13.75 -30.83
N GLN A 434 -19.63 -12.62 -31.54
CA GLN A 434 -20.69 -11.64 -31.39
C GLN A 434 -22.01 -12.23 -31.88
N VAL A 435 -23.00 -12.26 -31.00
CA VAL A 435 -24.34 -12.78 -31.26
C VAL A 435 -25.25 -11.67 -31.77
N GLU A 436 -25.20 -10.51 -31.12
CA GLU A 436 -26.07 -9.37 -31.39
C GLU A 436 -25.29 -8.06 -31.22
N GLU A 437 -25.60 -7.10 -32.08
CA GLU A 437 -25.09 -5.73 -31.94
C GLU A 437 -26.27 -4.75 -31.91
N LEU A 438 -26.28 -3.92 -30.89
CA LEU A 438 -27.32 -2.93 -30.62
C LEU A 438 -26.78 -1.55 -30.96
N TYR A 439 -27.58 -0.79 -31.69
CA TYR A 439 -27.23 0.57 -32.10
C TYR A 439 -28.14 1.56 -31.36
N MET A 440 -27.51 2.55 -30.71
CA MET A 440 -28.19 3.67 -30.05
C MET A 440 -28.41 4.85 -31.00
N VAL A 441 -28.12 4.62 -32.28
CA VAL A 441 -28.34 5.47 -33.45
C VAL A 441 -28.93 4.60 -34.56
N PRO A 442 -29.56 5.16 -35.60
CA PRO A 442 -29.94 4.39 -36.78
C PRO A 442 -28.75 3.59 -37.32
N LYS A 443 -28.96 2.33 -37.67
CA LYS A 443 -27.87 1.39 -38.02
C LYS A 443 -27.03 1.89 -39.19
N GLU A 444 -27.67 2.50 -40.18
CA GLU A 444 -27.05 3.11 -41.35
C GLU A 444 -26.11 4.28 -41.00
N GLU A 445 -26.34 4.97 -39.88
CA GLU A 445 -25.50 6.08 -39.42
C GLU A 445 -24.27 5.62 -38.65
N ILE A 446 -24.16 4.34 -38.32
CA ILE A 446 -23.00 3.82 -37.58
C ILE A 446 -21.69 4.08 -38.32
N VAL A 447 -21.70 4.22 -39.64
CA VAL A 447 -20.49 4.53 -40.44
C VAL A 447 -20.01 5.96 -40.25
N ASN A 448 -20.90 6.87 -39.83
CA ASN A 448 -20.63 8.31 -39.72
C ASN A 448 -20.36 8.77 -38.28
N VAL A 449 -20.72 7.97 -37.27
CA VAL A 449 -20.49 8.34 -35.87
C VAL A 449 -19.05 8.10 -35.44
N ASN A 450 -18.61 8.88 -34.45
CA ASN A 450 -17.34 8.64 -33.78
C ASN A 450 -17.39 7.30 -33.02
N LYS A 451 -16.41 6.44 -33.26
CA LYS A 451 -16.26 5.10 -32.64
C LYS A 451 -15.11 5.02 -31.66
N THR A 452 -14.40 6.12 -31.46
CA THR A 452 -13.25 6.21 -30.57
C THR A 452 -13.72 6.41 -29.14
N ARG A 453 -12.76 6.42 -28.22
CA ARG A 453 -12.97 6.80 -26.82
C ARG A 453 -13.79 8.08 -26.63
N ALA A 454 -13.66 9.08 -27.51
CA ALA A 454 -14.41 10.34 -27.35
C ALA A 454 -15.94 10.13 -27.40
N ALA A 455 -16.41 9.08 -28.07
CA ALA A 455 -17.83 8.73 -28.11
C ALA A 455 -18.36 8.24 -26.76
N VAL A 456 -17.52 7.60 -25.95
CA VAL A 456 -17.88 7.10 -24.61
C VAL A 456 -18.29 8.24 -23.68
N LEU A 457 -17.65 9.42 -23.80
CA LEU A 457 -17.89 10.56 -22.91
C LEU A 457 -19.34 11.07 -22.91
N TYR A 458 -20.11 10.74 -23.94
CA TYR A 458 -21.49 11.17 -24.13
C TYR A 458 -22.40 10.02 -24.63
N GLY A 459 -21.93 8.78 -24.56
CA GLY A 459 -22.58 7.62 -25.19
C GLY A 459 -23.32 6.71 -24.22
N ALA A 460 -23.65 5.51 -24.70
CA ALA A 460 -23.92 4.33 -23.88
C ALA A 460 -22.73 4.07 -22.96
N HIS A 461 -23.00 3.84 -21.67
CA HIS A 461 -21.93 3.78 -20.67
C HIS A 461 -22.00 2.58 -19.71
N ALA A 462 -23.13 1.84 -19.72
CA ALA A 462 -23.25 0.53 -19.06
C ALA A 462 -24.16 -0.41 -19.86
N PHE A 463 -24.02 -1.72 -19.62
CA PHE A 463 -24.96 -2.72 -20.11
C PHE A 463 -25.12 -3.83 -19.06
N ASP A 464 -26.20 -3.75 -18.29
CA ASP A 464 -26.50 -4.71 -17.22
C ASP A 464 -27.75 -5.52 -17.55
N ILE A 465 -27.73 -6.81 -17.18
CA ILE A 465 -28.87 -7.71 -17.31
C ILE A 465 -29.34 -8.14 -15.92
N ASN A 466 -30.64 -8.04 -15.65
CA ASN A 466 -31.20 -8.51 -14.38
C ASN A 466 -31.62 -9.99 -14.42
N VAL A 467 -32.01 -10.51 -13.26
CA VAL A 467 -32.50 -11.89 -13.08
C VAL A 467 -33.74 -12.24 -13.93
N ASN A 468 -34.51 -11.23 -14.33
CA ASN A 468 -35.70 -11.37 -15.18
C ASN A 468 -35.38 -11.23 -16.68
N ARG A 469 -34.09 -11.26 -17.05
CA ARG A 469 -33.60 -11.14 -18.43
C ARG A 469 -33.94 -9.81 -19.11
N LYS A 470 -34.17 -8.76 -18.32
CA LYS A 470 -34.23 -7.39 -18.83
C LYS A 470 -32.82 -6.81 -18.90
N GLY A 471 -32.47 -6.24 -20.05
CA GLY A 471 -31.21 -5.54 -20.29
C GLY A 471 -31.39 -4.04 -20.26
N PHE A 472 -30.44 -3.33 -19.67
CA PHE A 472 -30.47 -1.88 -19.51
C PHE A 472 -29.19 -1.25 -20.04
N VAL A 473 -29.33 -0.27 -20.94
CA VAL A 473 -28.20 0.52 -21.47
C VAL A 473 -28.45 2.00 -21.18
N PRO A 474 -27.92 2.53 -20.07
CA PRO A 474 -27.88 3.96 -19.81
C PRO A 474 -27.04 4.68 -20.86
N HIS A 475 -27.56 5.79 -21.39
CA HIS A 475 -26.91 6.60 -22.42
C HIS A 475 -26.89 8.07 -22.01
N LEU A 476 -25.67 8.62 -21.83
CA LEU A 476 -25.47 9.96 -21.26
C LEU A 476 -26.01 11.05 -22.17
N GLY A 477 -25.63 11.02 -23.45
CA GLY A 477 -25.92 12.11 -24.40
C GLY A 477 -27.38 12.20 -24.84
N THR A 478 -28.11 11.08 -24.89
CA THR A 478 -29.55 11.07 -25.17
C THR A 478 -30.39 11.20 -23.92
N ASN A 479 -29.76 11.30 -22.74
CA ASN A 479 -30.42 11.42 -21.45
C ASN A 479 -31.50 10.34 -21.23
N SER A 480 -31.16 9.08 -21.53
CA SER A 480 -32.13 7.99 -21.55
C SER A 480 -31.51 6.63 -21.22
N ILE A 481 -32.37 5.66 -20.89
CA ILE A 481 -32.03 4.27 -20.62
C ILE A 481 -32.77 3.39 -21.61
N PHE A 482 -32.04 2.71 -22.47
CA PHE A 482 -32.58 1.73 -23.41
C PHE A 482 -32.84 0.42 -22.67
N MET A 483 -34.03 -0.16 -22.88
CA MET A 483 -34.47 -1.39 -22.23
C MET A 483 -34.76 -2.47 -23.25
N TYR A 484 -34.33 -3.69 -22.95
CA TYR A 484 -34.42 -4.85 -23.84
C TYR A 484 -34.92 -6.09 -23.09
N ASP A 485 -35.56 -7.00 -23.81
CA ASP A 485 -35.70 -8.41 -23.43
C ASP A 485 -34.54 -9.21 -24.02
N ILE A 486 -33.77 -9.89 -23.17
CA ILE A 486 -32.58 -10.65 -23.59
C ILE A 486 -32.86 -12.15 -23.51
N ALA A 487 -33.02 -12.78 -24.67
CA ALA A 487 -33.17 -14.22 -24.76
C ALA A 487 -31.88 -14.95 -24.30
N LYS A 488 -32.02 -16.22 -23.92
CA LYS A 488 -30.86 -17.05 -23.46
C LYS A 488 -29.81 -17.27 -24.54
N ASN A 489 -30.20 -17.19 -25.81
CA ASN A 489 -29.31 -17.30 -26.95
C ASN A 489 -28.62 -15.97 -27.31
N GLY A 490 -28.80 -14.92 -26.51
CA GLY A 490 -28.21 -13.59 -26.73
C GLY A 490 -29.00 -12.65 -27.64
N THR A 491 -30.12 -13.09 -28.25
CA THR A 491 -30.98 -12.18 -29.02
C THR A 491 -31.61 -11.13 -28.11
N ALA A 492 -31.51 -9.85 -28.48
CA ALA A 492 -32.11 -8.75 -27.75
C ALA A 492 -33.33 -8.18 -28.48
N THR A 493 -34.46 -8.09 -27.79
CA THR A 493 -35.68 -7.45 -28.30
C THR A 493 -35.83 -6.07 -27.65
N PRO A 494 -35.82 -4.97 -28.41
CA PRO A 494 -36.03 -3.64 -27.85
C PRO A 494 -37.42 -3.52 -27.21
N LEU A 495 -37.50 -2.93 -26.01
CA LEU A 495 -38.76 -2.70 -25.29
C LEU A 495 -39.11 -1.22 -25.23
N SER A 496 -38.19 -0.39 -24.72
CA SER A 496 -38.42 1.04 -24.61
C SER A 496 -37.11 1.84 -24.53
N ILE A 497 -37.25 3.14 -24.78
CA ILE A 497 -36.25 4.16 -24.45
C ILE A 497 -36.88 5.00 -23.33
N ASN A 498 -36.30 4.96 -22.15
CA ASN A 498 -36.86 5.61 -20.95
C ASN A 498 -36.06 6.88 -20.70
N LEU A 499 -36.68 8.05 -20.83
CA LEU A 499 -36.02 9.32 -20.55
C LEU A 499 -35.72 9.46 -19.07
N SER A 500 -34.58 10.06 -18.74
CA SER A 500 -34.29 10.44 -17.36
C SER A 500 -35.28 11.53 -16.88
N PRO A 501 -35.54 11.63 -15.56
CA PRO A 501 -36.53 12.53 -15.00
C PRO A 501 -36.30 14.01 -15.29
N THR A 502 -35.03 14.42 -15.41
CA THR A 502 -34.62 15.81 -15.62
C THR A 502 -33.75 15.92 -16.86
N GLU A 503 -33.89 17.02 -17.59
CA GLU A 503 -33.01 17.34 -18.70
C GLU A 503 -31.55 17.43 -18.22
N GLY A 504 -30.65 16.78 -18.96
CA GLY A 504 -29.22 16.82 -18.66
C GLY A 504 -28.80 15.95 -17.47
N ASP A 505 -29.61 14.99 -17.01
CA ASP A 505 -29.19 14.00 -15.99
C ASP A 505 -27.92 13.23 -16.44
N GLY A 506 -27.94 12.69 -17.66
CA GLY A 506 -26.86 11.86 -18.19
C GLY A 506 -26.74 10.52 -17.45
N PRO A 507 -27.69 9.58 -17.61
CA PRO A 507 -27.67 8.30 -16.90
C PRO A 507 -26.45 7.48 -17.33
N ARG A 508 -25.70 6.95 -16.35
CA ARG A 508 -24.35 6.44 -16.56
C ARG A 508 -24.19 4.96 -16.23
N ASN A 509 -24.22 4.62 -14.94
CA ASN A 509 -24.10 3.26 -14.44
C ASN A 509 -25.41 2.84 -13.81
N SER A 510 -25.73 1.55 -13.90
CA SER A 510 -26.91 0.97 -13.30
C SER A 510 -26.58 -0.18 -12.34
N TYR A 511 -27.53 -0.48 -11.46
CA TYR A 511 -27.48 -1.66 -10.61
C TYR A 511 -28.90 -2.18 -10.43
N SER A 512 -29.11 -3.47 -10.66
CA SER A 512 -30.42 -4.09 -10.47
C SER A 512 -30.56 -4.66 -9.07
N SER A 513 -31.73 -4.47 -8.46
CA SER A 513 -32.13 -5.20 -7.25
C SER A 513 -32.10 -6.71 -7.45
N LYS A 514 -31.94 -7.46 -6.36
CA LYS A 514 -31.79 -8.92 -6.37
C LYS A 514 -32.99 -9.65 -6.99
N ASP A 515 -34.20 -9.11 -6.85
CA ASP A 515 -35.42 -9.68 -7.46
C ASP A 515 -35.71 -9.10 -8.86
N GLY A 516 -34.87 -8.18 -9.33
CA GLY A 516 -34.98 -7.54 -10.63
C GLY A 516 -36.16 -6.58 -10.78
N LYS A 517 -36.85 -6.20 -9.70
CA LYS A 517 -38.02 -5.30 -9.75
C LYS A 517 -37.66 -3.82 -9.69
N LEU A 518 -36.49 -3.49 -9.14
CA LEU A 518 -35.93 -2.15 -9.11
C LEU A 518 -34.62 -2.05 -9.89
N LEU A 519 -34.40 -0.90 -10.51
CA LEU A 519 -33.16 -0.47 -11.13
C LEU A 519 -32.70 0.83 -10.49
N TYR A 520 -31.48 0.86 -9.98
CA TYR A 520 -30.82 2.05 -9.46
C TYR A 520 -29.88 2.59 -10.54
N VAL A 521 -29.97 3.88 -10.84
CA VAL A 521 -29.19 4.50 -11.92
C VAL A 521 -28.50 5.75 -11.40
N MET A 522 -27.18 5.80 -11.57
CA MET A 522 -26.39 6.97 -11.24
C MET A 522 -26.35 7.91 -12.45
N THR A 523 -26.69 9.18 -12.26
CA THR A 523 -26.64 10.21 -13.30
C THR A 523 -25.32 10.99 -13.22
N GLU A 524 -24.54 11.01 -14.30
CA GLU A 524 -23.19 11.60 -14.30
C GLU A 524 -23.26 13.12 -14.10
N HIS A 525 -24.05 13.81 -14.90
CA HIS A 525 -23.92 15.25 -15.08
C HIS A 525 -24.54 16.08 -13.96
N ASN A 526 -25.49 15.52 -13.21
CA ASN A 526 -26.14 16.24 -12.11
C ASN A 526 -26.27 15.46 -10.79
N GLN A 527 -25.58 14.31 -10.68
CA GLN A 527 -25.26 13.65 -9.42
C GLN A 527 -26.49 13.17 -8.63
N TRP A 528 -27.46 12.58 -9.33
CA TRP A 528 -28.63 11.95 -8.72
C TRP A 528 -28.55 10.44 -8.83
N LEU A 529 -28.90 9.78 -7.73
CA LEU A 529 -29.22 8.36 -7.69
C LEU A 529 -30.71 8.22 -7.95
N ASP A 530 -31.09 7.85 -9.17
CA ASP A 530 -32.48 7.60 -9.53
C ASP A 530 -32.86 6.13 -9.27
N VAL A 531 -34.08 5.92 -8.78
CA VAL A 531 -34.66 4.60 -8.56
C VAL A 531 -35.85 4.44 -9.49
N TYR A 532 -35.86 3.33 -10.23
CA TYR A 532 -36.93 2.96 -11.13
C TYR A 532 -37.53 1.61 -10.74
N LYS A 533 -38.84 1.48 -10.88
CA LYS A 533 -39.48 0.17 -11.02
C LYS A 533 -39.28 -0.35 -12.43
N VAL A 534 -38.92 -1.62 -12.52
CA VAL A 534 -38.82 -2.37 -13.78
C VAL A 534 -40.17 -2.99 -14.06
N LEU A 535 -40.88 -2.46 -15.06
CA LEU A 535 -42.12 -3.03 -15.57
C LEU A 535 -41.84 -3.89 -16.80
N ASP A 536 -42.85 -4.57 -17.33
CA ASP A 536 -42.66 -5.51 -18.44
C ASP A 536 -42.06 -4.86 -19.70
N THR A 537 -42.44 -3.62 -19.98
CA THR A 537 -42.07 -2.92 -21.22
C THR A 537 -41.42 -1.56 -21.00
N ARG A 538 -41.25 -1.10 -19.76
CA ARG A 538 -40.71 0.23 -19.46
C ARG A 538 -40.16 0.34 -18.03
N LEU A 539 -39.43 1.42 -17.79
CA LEU A 539 -39.04 1.87 -16.46
C LEU A 539 -40.01 2.94 -15.96
N GLU A 540 -40.34 2.89 -14.68
CA GLU A 540 -41.13 3.92 -13.98
C GLU A 540 -40.25 4.53 -12.88
N HIS A 541 -39.89 5.81 -13.01
CA HIS A 541 -39.15 6.51 -11.96
C HIS A 541 -40.01 6.64 -10.70
N VAL A 542 -39.41 6.38 -9.54
CA VAL A 542 -40.13 6.43 -8.25
C VAL A 542 -39.50 7.34 -7.22
N GLN A 543 -38.17 7.48 -7.20
CA GLN A 543 -37.44 8.26 -6.21
C GLN A 543 -36.13 8.75 -6.79
N ARG A 544 -35.58 9.82 -6.21
CA ARG A 544 -34.20 10.22 -6.43
C ARG A 544 -33.52 10.61 -5.12
N GLY A 545 -32.21 10.46 -5.06
CA GLY A 545 -31.41 10.95 -3.94
C GLY A 545 -30.13 11.64 -4.39
N SER A 546 -29.70 12.67 -3.65
CA SER A 546 -28.52 13.46 -4.02
C SER A 546 -27.22 12.76 -3.63
N ALA A 547 -26.34 12.54 -4.59
CA ALA A 547 -25.02 11.91 -4.39
C ALA A 547 -23.92 12.91 -3.99
N ILE A 548 -24.28 14.15 -3.65
CA ILE A 548 -23.39 15.20 -3.13
C ILE A 548 -24.06 15.98 -1.97
N PRO A 549 -23.30 16.67 -1.11
CA PRO A 549 -23.87 17.49 -0.03
C PRO A 549 -24.45 18.83 -0.54
N ASP A 550 -25.67 18.80 -1.08
CA ASP A 550 -26.31 19.91 -1.82
C ASP A 550 -26.18 21.31 -1.21
N ALA A 551 -26.34 21.43 0.11
CA ALA A 551 -26.37 22.71 0.81
C ALA A 551 -25.07 23.51 0.65
N ASP A 552 -23.95 22.81 0.46
CA ASP A 552 -22.61 23.40 0.55
C ASP A 552 -21.89 23.46 -0.79
N VAL A 553 -22.25 22.62 -1.77
CA VAL A 553 -21.44 22.46 -3.00
C VAL A 553 -22.21 22.52 -4.31
N ARG A 554 -23.54 22.28 -4.31
CA ARG A 554 -24.29 22.21 -5.57
C ARG A 554 -24.35 23.59 -6.23
N GLY A 555 -23.95 23.66 -7.49
CA GLY A 555 -23.92 24.91 -8.27
C GLY A 555 -22.68 25.77 -8.02
N LEU A 556 -21.87 25.47 -6.99
CA LEU A 556 -20.56 26.11 -6.77
C LEU A 556 -19.48 25.42 -7.60
N TYR A 557 -19.53 24.09 -7.67
CA TYR A 557 -18.54 23.27 -8.36
C TYR A 557 -19.20 22.34 -9.38
N THR A 558 -18.41 21.92 -10.37
CA THR A 558 -18.85 20.91 -11.36
C THR A 558 -18.46 19.53 -10.87
N PHE A 559 -19.44 18.65 -10.71
CA PHE A 559 -19.23 17.27 -10.35
C PHE A 559 -19.60 16.33 -11.50
N ARG A 560 -19.07 15.10 -11.48
CA ARG A 560 -19.45 14.02 -12.40
C ARG A 560 -19.49 12.67 -11.70
N SER A 561 -20.68 12.12 -11.54
CA SER A 561 -20.85 10.83 -10.87
C SER A 561 -20.34 9.66 -11.71
N ASN A 562 -19.92 8.59 -11.03
CA ASN A 562 -19.41 7.38 -11.66
C ASN A 562 -20.31 6.20 -11.32
N THR A 563 -20.25 5.68 -10.09
CA THR A 563 -20.73 4.33 -9.78
C THR A 563 -21.96 4.33 -8.89
N VAL A 564 -22.74 3.25 -8.98
CA VAL A 564 -23.69 2.80 -7.96
C VAL A 564 -23.37 1.34 -7.62
N GLN A 565 -23.33 1.01 -6.33
CA GLN A 565 -23.06 -0.33 -5.79
C GLN A 565 -23.95 -0.63 -4.60
N MET A 566 -24.28 -1.90 -4.38
CA MET A 566 -25.05 -2.35 -3.22
C MET A 566 -24.11 -2.84 -2.11
N SER A 567 -24.45 -2.59 -0.85
CA SER A 567 -23.83 -3.28 0.29
C SER A 567 -24.10 -4.79 0.22
N ARG A 568 -23.22 -5.59 0.82
CA ARG A 568 -23.34 -7.06 0.78
C ARG A 568 -24.64 -7.55 1.40
N ASP A 569 -25.13 -6.86 2.43
CA ASP A 569 -26.39 -7.17 3.10
C ASP A 569 -27.64 -6.61 2.40
N GLY A 570 -27.47 -5.84 1.32
CA GLY A 570 -28.55 -5.25 0.53
C GLY A 570 -29.30 -4.11 1.22
N LYS A 571 -28.77 -3.56 2.32
CA LYS A 571 -29.44 -2.47 3.07
C LYS A 571 -28.97 -1.07 2.69
N TYR A 572 -27.87 -0.95 1.95
CA TYR A 572 -27.32 0.35 1.56
C TYR A 572 -26.92 0.36 0.08
N LEU A 573 -27.03 1.52 -0.54
CA LEU A 573 -26.41 1.83 -1.84
C LEU A 573 -25.25 2.80 -1.62
N PHE A 574 -24.11 2.52 -2.23
CA PHE A 574 -22.96 3.41 -2.29
C PHE A 574 -22.82 4.00 -3.69
N THR A 575 -22.57 5.30 -3.77
CA THR A 575 -22.33 6.00 -5.03
C THR A 575 -21.07 6.81 -4.97
N SER A 576 -20.36 6.95 -6.10
CA SER A 576 -19.16 7.78 -6.20
C SER A 576 -19.36 8.97 -7.15
N THR A 577 -18.78 10.11 -6.77
CA THR A 577 -18.86 11.35 -7.51
C THR A 577 -17.51 12.04 -7.59
N ARG A 578 -17.03 12.32 -8.80
CA ARG A 578 -15.77 13.04 -9.02
C ARG A 578 -16.01 14.54 -9.04
N SER A 579 -15.04 15.30 -8.58
CA SER A 579 -14.93 16.73 -8.90
C SER A 579 -14.34 16.86 -10.31
N TRP A 580 -15.03 17.56 -11.20
CA TRP A 580 -14.68 17.62 -12.62
C TRP A 580 -14.09 18.97 -13.00
N ASN A 581 -12.88 18.94 -13.60
CA ASN A 581 -12.14 20.14 -14.03
C ASN A 581 -11.97 21.19 -12.91
N ASN A 582 -11.86 20.76 -11.67
CA ASN A 582 -11.76 21.64 -10.52
C ASN A 582 -10.70 21.13 -9.53
N THR A 583 -9.91 22.05 -8.97
CA THR A 583 -8.88 21.77 -7.96
C THR A 583 -9.29 22.25 -6.56
N GLU A 584 -10.44 22.92 -6.43
CA GLU A 584 -10.93 23.53 -5.18
C GLU A 584 -11.98 22.67 -4.46
N ALA A 585 -12.44 21.59 -5.08
CA ALA A 585 -13.38 20.65 -4.48
C ALA A 585 -12.94 19.21 -4.72
N ASN A 586 -13.15 18.36 -3.72
CA ASN A 586 -12.81 16.94 -3.79
C ASN A 586 -14.00 16.09 -4.27
N GLY A 587 -13.73 14.83 -4.59
CA GLY A 587 -14.78 13.86 -4.90
C GLY A 587 -15.51 13.37 -3.64
N TYR A 588 -16.66 12.74 -3.83
CA TYR A 588 -17.49 12.21 -2.75
C TYR A 588 -17.85 10.74 -2.97
N VAL A 589 -18.04 10.02 -1.86
CA VAL A 589 -18.82 8.78 -1.79
C VAL A 589 -20.02 9.02 -0.91
N ALA A 590 -21.21 8.62 -1.36
CA ALA A 590 -22.45 8.75 -0.60
C ALA A 590 -23.02 7.37 -0.27
N ALA A 591 -23.55 7.21 0.94
CA ALA A 591 -24.24 5.99 1.38
C ALA A 591 -25.73 6.27 1.58
N PHE A 592 -26.61 5.52 0.91
CA PHE A 592 -28.06 5.64 1.02
C PHE A 592 -28.64 4.42 1.72
N ALA A 593 -29.41 4.61 2.78
CA ALA A 593 -30.10 3.51 3.44
C ALA A 593 -31.37 3.11 2.67
N LEU A 594 -31.59 1.80 2.53
CA LEU A 594 -32.77 1.22 1.90
C LEU A 594 -33.77 0.74 2.94
N ASN A 595 -35.06 0.80 2.61
CA ASN A 595 -36.12 0.12 3.34
C ASN A 595 -36.30 -1.32 2.84
N ASP A 596 -37.20 -2.08 3.46
CA ASP A 596 -37.43 -3.50 3.13
C ASP A 596 -37.95 -3.72 1.70
N ALA A 597 -38.47 -2.67 1.04
CA ALA A 597 -38.89 -2.71 -0.36
C ALA A 597 -37.75 -2.37 -1.35
N GLY A 598 -36.53 -2.10 -0.85
CA GLY A 598 -35.38 -1.67 -1.66
C GLY A 598 -35.41 -0.19 -2.07
N LEU A 599 -36.36 0.60 -1.55
CA LEU A 599 -36.46 2.02 -1.83
C LEU A 599 -35.59 2.84 -0.87
N LEU A 600 -35.16 4.03 -1.29
CA LEU A 600 -34.39 4.94 -0.44
C LEU A 600 -35.26 5.35 0.76
N LYS A 601 -34.69 5.28 1.98
CA LYS A 601 -35.36 5.75 3.20
C LYS A 601 -35.57 7.26 3.21
N GLN A 602 -34.69 8.00 2.53
CA GLN A 602 -34.68 9.45 2.43
C GLN A 602 -33.94 9.88 1.15
N GLU A 603 -34.26 11.07 0.63
CA GLU A 603 -33.60 11.62 -0.57
C GLU A 603 -32.13 12.00 -0.29
N LYS A 604 -31.79 12.35 0.95
CA LYS A 604 -30.42 12.65 1.34
C LYS A 604 -29.69 11.35 1.73
N ALA A 605 -28.44 11.19 1.30
CA ALA A 605 -27.60 10.11 1.80
C ALA A 605 -27.49 10.15 3.34
N VAL A 606 -27.38 8.98 3.98
CA VAL A 606 -27.15 8.88 5.43
C VAL A 606 -25.72 9.22 5.81
N ALA A 607 -24.79 9.16 4.86
CA ALA A 607 -23.41 9.54 5.03
C ALA A 607 -22.83 10.09 3.72
N PHE A 608 -21.88 11.01 3.85
CA PHE A 608 -20.99 11.45 2.79
C PHE A 608 -19.56 11.31 3.28
N TYR A 609 -18.72 10.66 2.47
CA TYR A 609 -17.27 10.69 2.60
C TYR A 609 -16.72 11.62 1.53
N GLU A 610 -16.00 12.65 1.94
CA GLU A 610 -15.23 13.50 1.03
C GLU A 610 -13.85 12.86 0.85
N ALA A 611 -13.51 12.51 -0.39
CA ALA A 611 -12.18 12.00 -0.70
C ALA A 611 -11.13 13.09 -0.43
N PRO A 612 -9.87 12.73 -0.13
CA PRO A 612 -8.79 13.72 0.01
C PRO A 612 -8.34 14.30 -1.34
N VAL A 613 -8.97 13.89 -2.45
CA VAL A 613 -8.61 14.20 -3.83
C VAL A 613 -9.85 14.37 -4.71
N THR A 614 -9.67 14.93 -5.90
CA THR A 614 -10.77 15.18 -6.86
C THR A 614 -11.37 13.90 -7.45
N LEU A 615 -10.67 12.77 -7.34
CA LEU A 615 -10.90 11.49 -8.03
C LEU A 615 -10.60 11.51 -9.54
N GLY A 616 -10.25 12.68 -10.08
CA GLY A 616 -9.87 12.87 -11.48
C GLY A 616 -10.92 12.35 -12.46
N SER A 617 -10.49 11.48 -13.38
CA SER A 617 -11.34 10.84 -14.39
C SER A 617 -11.87 9.47 -13.97
N ALA A 618 -11.47 8.92 -12.81
CA ALA A 618 -11.92 7.61 -12.33
C ALA A 618 -13.13 7.73 -11.39
N GLY A 619 -12.93 7.67 -10.07
CA GLY A 619 -14.01 7.50 -9.10
C GLY A 619 -14.67 6.13 -9.18
N GLY A 620 -13.95 5.10 -9.65
CA GLY A 620 -14.46 3.73 -9.63
C GLY A 620 -14.63 3.26 -8.19
N LEU A 621 -15.72 2.55 -7.92
CA LEU A 621 -16.07 2.07 -6.59
C LEU A 621 -16.64 0.65 -6.68
N ARG A 622 -16.13 -0.31 -5.92
CA ARG A 622 -16.74 -1.65 -5.84
C ARG A 622 -16.64 -2.24 -4.46
N VAL A 623 -17.80 -2.66 -3.94
CA VAL A 623 -17.92 -3.38 -2.67
C VAL A 623 -17.27 -4.76 -2.82
N ALA A 624 -16.44 -5.14 -1.85
CA ALA A 624 -15.86 -6.46 -1.74
C ALA A 624 -16.99 -7.50 -1.56
N PRO A 625 -16.93 -8.67 -2.21
CA PRO A 625 -18.04 -9.64 -2.13
C PRO A 625 -18.03 -10.47 -0.83
N TRP A 626 -16.93 -10.45 -0.08
CA TRP A 626 -16.69 -11.28 1.10
C TRP A 626 -16.95 -10.53 2.42
N GLN A 627 -17.10 -11.29 3.51
CA GLN A 627 -17.23 -10.75 4.87
C GLN A 627 -15.87 -10.71 5.55
N ASP A 628 -15.60 -9.64 6.29
CA ASP A 628 -14.47 -9.63 7.21
C ASP A 628 -14.76 -10.53 8.41
N GLU A 629 -14.23 -11.75 8.38
CA GLU A 629 -14.34 -12.70 9.49
C GLU A 629 -13.37 -12.36 10.64
N THR A 630 -12.42 -11.45 10.42
CA THR A 630 -11.45 -11.00 11.42
C THR A 630 -11.98 -9.84 12.27
N ASN A 631 -13.00 -9.14 11.76
CA ASN A 631 -13.71 -8.12 12.53
C ASN A 631 -14.54 -8.77 13.64
N SER A 632 -14.05 -8.68 14.87
CA SER A 632 -14.70 -9.22 16.07
C SER A 632 -15.79 -8.28 16.62
N ASP A 633 -15.97 -7.08 16.04
CA ASP A 633 -17.02 -6.15 16.42
C ASP A 633 -18.26 -6.30 15.52
N PRO A 634 -19.38 -6.85 16.03
CA PRO A 634 -20.63 -6.96 15.27
C PRO A 634 -21.23 -5.60 14.87
N ASN A 635 -20.74 -4.49 15.43
CA ASN A 635 -21.12 -3.13 15.06
C ASN A 635 -20.04 -2.40 14.21
N GLY A 636 -18.94 -3.07 13.86
CA GLY A 636 -17.81 -2.50 13.13
C GLY A 636 -18.03 -2.42 11.62
N ILE A 637 -16.94 -2.44 10.86
CA ILE A 637 -16.96 -2.37 9.40
C ILE A 637 -17.69 -3.60 8.84
N THR A 638 -18.73 -3.38 8.04
CA THR A 638 -19.46 -4.45 7.35
C THR A 638 -19.10 -4.58 5.89
N ASP A 639 -18.61 -3.52 5.24
CA ASP A 639 -18.29 -3.57 3.82
C ASP A 639 -16.97 -2.86 3.58
N TYR A 640 -16.06 -3.51 2.87
CA TYR A 640 -14.92 -2.85 2.25
C TYR A 640 -15.25 -2.52 0.80
N MET A 641 -14.69 -1.43 0.30
CA MET A 641 -14.81 -1.07 -1.12
C MET A 641 -13.56 -0.35 -1.58
N TYR A 642 -13.08 -0.63 -2.79
CA TYR A 642 -12.03 0.21 -3.35
C TYR A 642 -12.62 1.54 -3.83
N LEU A 643 -11.83 2.60 -3.85
CA LEU A 643 -12.12 3.88 -4.50
C LEU A 643 -10.87 4.33 -5.28
N SER A 644 -11.01 4.52 -6.59
CA SER A 644 -9.88 4.87 -7.46
C SER A 644 -9.82 6.34 -7.84
N ASP A 645 -8.60 6.86 -7.92
CA ASP A 645 -8.27 8.24 -8.27
C ASP A 645 -7.21 8.30 -9.38
N THR A 646 -7.48 9.11 -10.41
CA THR A 646 -6.47 9.41 -11.44
C THR A 646 -5.83 10.79 -11.27
N SER A 647 -6.28 11.63 -10.34
CA SER A 647 -5.75 12.98 -10.20
C SER A 647 -4.36 12.98 -9.57
N GLU A 648 -4.15 12.12 -8.58
CA GLU A 648 -2.88 11.95 -7.87
C GLU A 648 -2.35 10.51 -7.91
N GLY A 649 -3.16 9.57 -8.40
CA GLY A 649 -2.78 8.17 -8.64
C GLY A 649 -3.02 7.25 -7.46
N TRP A 650 -4.03 7.54 -6.64
CA TRP A 650 -4.35 6.76 -5.45
C TRP A 650 -5.39 5.67 -5.70
N MET A 651 -5.19 4.51 -5.09
CA MET A 651 -6.23 3.53 -4.81
C MET A 651 -6.48 3.53 -3.30
N PHE A 652 -7.72 3.80 -2.89
CA PHE A 652 -8.15 3.72 -1.50
C PHE A 652 -8.97 2.45 -1.28
N ILE A 653 -8.94 1.91 -0.06
CA ILE A 653 -9.95 0.99 0.45
C ILE A 653 -10.73 1.74 1.52
N LEU A 654 -12.04 1.89 1.33
CA LEU A 654 -12.96 2.44 2.33
C LEU A 654 -13.62 1.31 3.12
N GLY A 655 -13.89 1.56 4.39
CA GLY A 655 -14.70 0.71 5.26
C GLY A 655 -16.02 1.40 5.61
N TRP A 656 -17.14 0.70 5.43
CA TRP A 656 -18.47 1.14 5.85
C TRP A 656 -18.82 0.59 7.22
N THR A 657 -19.17 1.48 8.16
CA THR A 657 -19.64 1.12 9.50
C THR A 657 -21.12 1.53 9.65
N PRO A 658 -22.08 0.58 9.58
CA PRO A 658 -23.50 0.91 9.63
C PRO A 658 -23.97 1.49 10.97
N SER A 659 -23.32 1.12 12.08
CA SER A 659 -23.77 1.47 13.43
C SER A 659 -23.71 2.98 13.72
N ASN A 660 -22.77 3.68 13.08
CA ASN A 660 -22.56 5.13 13.19
C ASN A 660 -22.66 5.86 11.83
N HIS A 661 -22.98 5.13 10.75
CA HIS A 661 -23.02 5.63 9.38
C HIS A 661 -21.73 6.32 8.92
N THR A 662 -20.56 5.71 9.14
CA THR A 662 -19.27 6.26 8.66
C THR A 662 -18.66 5.47 7.51
N LEU A 663 -18.01 6.20 6.60
CA LEU A 663 -17.13 5.69 5.55
C LEU A 663 -15.73 6.25 5.82
N ASP A 664 -14.78 5.37 6.11
CA ASP A 664 -13.42 5.75 6.51
C ASP A 664 -12.38 5.07 5.63
N VAL A 665 -11.25 5.75 5.37
CA VAL A 665 -10.11 5.12 4.67
C VAL A 665 -9.49 4.08 5.59
N VAL A 666 -9.47 2.84 5.13
CA VAL A 666 -8.86 1.70 5.82
C VAL A 666 -7.44 1.49 5.33
N ALA A 667 -7.24 1.55 4.02
CA ALA A 667 -5.93 1.38 3.40
C ALA A 667 -5.82 2.27 2.17
N SER A 668 -4.60 2.56 1.74
CA SER A 668 -4.37 3.24 0.46
C SER A 668 -3.04 2.84 -0.15
N LEU A 669 -2.95 3.01 -1.48
CA LEU A 669 -1.75 2.79 -2.26
C LEU A 669 -1.67 3.87 -3.33
N ARG A 670 -0.55 4.60 -3.37
CA ARG A 670 -0.21 5.42 -4.52
C ARG A 670 0.49 4.56 -5.56
N TYR A 671 0.00 4.58 -6.79
CA TYR A 671 0.59 3.78 -7.85
C TYR A 671 1.99 4.31 -8.21
N PRO A 672 2.96 3.41 -8.44
CA PRO A 672 4.32 3.81 -8.83
C PRO A 672 4.34 4.44 -10.22
N ASP A 673 5.43 5.15 -10.55
CA ASP A 673 5.72 5.69 -11.88
C ASP A 673 4.63 6.60 -12.47
N ASN A 674 3.91 7.34 -11.62
CA ASN A 674 2.73 8.14 -12.00
C ASN A 674 1.63 7.30 -12.69
N GLY A 675 1.58 6.00 -12.37
CA GLY A 675 0.45 5.14 -12.67
C GLY A 675 -0.82 5.73 -12.07
N THR A 676 -1.91 5.67 -12.82
CA THR A 676 -3.22 6.14 -12.34
C THR A 676 -4.19 4.97 -12.38
N PRO A 677 -4.69 4.49 -11.23
CA PRO A 677 -5.71 3.47 -11.20
C PRO A 677 -6.99 3.96 -11.86
N TYR A 678 -7.72 3.03 -12.47
CA TYR A 678 -9.03 3.32 -13.02
C TYR A 678 -10.06 2.38 -12.37
N GLU A 679 -10.84 1.63 -13.13
CA GLU A 679 -11.72 0.62 -12.55
C GLU A 679 -10.93 -0.63 -12.15
N ALA A 680 -11.37 -1.25 -11.06
CA ALA A 680 -10.82 -2.48 -10.52
C ALA A 680 -11.91 -3.50 -10.19
N THR A 681 -11.49 -4.72 -9.88
CA THR A 681 -12.39 -5.80 -9.44
C THR A 681 -11.69 -6.71 -8.44
N TRP A 682 -12.44 -7.18 -7.46
CA TRP A 682 -12.00 -8.18 -6.50
C TRP A 682 -11.89 -9.56 -7.17
N LEU A 683 -10.90 -10.35 -6.76
CA LEU A 683 -10.56 -11.66 -7.31
C LEU A 683 -10.92 -12.83 -6.38
N ASP A 684 -11.53 -12.53 -5.24
CA ASP A 684 -11.81 -13.46 -4.15
C ASP A 684 -13.22 -13.33 -3.58
#